data_AF-A0A851GSL6-F1
#
_entry.id   AF-A0A851GSL6-F1
#
_cell.length_a   1.000
_cell.length_b   1.000
_cell.length_c   1.000
_cell.angle_alpha   90.00
_cell.angle_beta   90.00
_cell.angle_gamma   90.00
#
_symmetry.space_group_name_H-M   'P 1'
#
loop_
_entity.id
_entity.type
_entity.pdbx_description
1 polymer ?
#
loop_
_entity_poly.entity_id
_entity_poly.type
_entity_poly.pdbx_seq_one_letter_code
_entity_poly.pdbx_strand_id
1 'polypeptide(L)'
;MTTLKMLILPVLILLSAGCKKTVEETGTVGICPEVLSTSPANAATGVNLNSSVTATFNEALDPASVTATTFIVTKGSVPVAGVLSYSGVTATFTPTGDLSPNTVYTGRLTTGIKDPAKNAMIADFVWSFTTGAGPDIIPPTVTSTDPANASIGVALNKKISVAFSETMDSLSVTKSFTLANTTAGGSNVIGSVSYTGLTAVFLPTDDLLPNTTYAGTISTVAKDLAGNALVANYVFNFTTGAAPDITRPVVTATIPTNTATNVPLNTKLSATFSEAMDPATISNSSFRLNQGSTAIPGTVTYTGMIATFAPSSNLTPNTVYTATITQAATDLAGNAMLVDYVWSFTTGAAPDVVRPTVISTDPVNNATAVSFDKKITATFSEVMDPLSINTQTFTLRNGNTAVLGTVTYNGLVATFSPLANLAAATVYTASISTSARDLAGNTIASAYSWSFTTAAAPDVLRPTIISTDPTNNATGVTLNKVITVTFSEPMNPTSINASSFLVRVGAVTIPGTITYSGVVATFTPTSPLQASTNYVANITTAVRDVAGNTLAANYLWNFTTLTPPPSLGSAASFGAFGGSAGVTNQGLNTVINNGGLGTTGASTLVTGFHDGLTGDVYTETPLNKGNVTGGIFTAPPAPGTSTSFNKATLAQSDATTAFNSISPASKPGGIDPGAGELGGLTLAPGIYKSASGTFKISNGNLVLDAKGDPNAVWIFQTDAGLTVGIAGPAGARSVTMINGGQAKNVFWYVGSSATINGAGGGIMSGNIIAAQGVTFSTAGNAVQTVLNGRALSLNASVTMVNTTINVQ
;
A
#
# COMPACT_ATOMS: atom_id res chain seq x y z
N MET A 1 -9.83 -60.70 -52.83
CA MET A 1 -10.93 -59.74 -52.70
C MET A 1 -10.75 -58.99 -51.39
N THR A 2 -10.74 -57.66 -51.23
CA THR A 2 -10.52 -56.50 -52.13
C THR A 2 -10.63 -55.24 -51.23
N THR A 3 -9.70 -54.27 -51.16
CA THR A 3 -8.39 -54.12 -51.83
C THR A 3 -7.50 -53.18 -51.00
N LEU A 4 -6.22 -53.49 -50.80
CA LEU A 4 -5.27 -52.64 -50.06
C LEU A 4 -4.65 -51.59 -51.00
N LYS A 5 -4.88 -50.29 -50.75
CA LYS A 5 -4.21 -49.19 -51.49
C LYS A 5 -3.27 -48.39 -50.59
N MET A 6 -2.00 -48.78 -50.70
CA MET A 6 -0.82 -48.07 -50.22
C MET A 6 -0.77 -46.65 -50.81
N LEU A 7 -0.91 -45.62 -49.97
CA LEU A 7 -0.82 -44.23 -50.42
C LEU A 7 0.65 -43.81 -50.45
N ILE A 8 1.21 -43.75 -51.67
CA ILE A 8 2.57 -43.26 -51.90
C ILE A 8 2.58 -41.75 -51.70
N LEU A 9 3.52 -41.28 -50.88
CA LEU A 9 3.77 -39.88 -50.57
C LEU A 9 4.27 -39.13 -51.83
N PRO A 10 3.57 -38.11 -52.35
CA PRO A 10 4.17 -37.18 -53.28
C PRO A 10 5.06 -36.21 -52.50
N VAL A 11 6.37 -36.35 -52.67
CA VAL A 11 7.35 -35.33 -52.23
C VAL A 11 7.05 -34.05 -53.01
N LEU A 12 6.43 -33.06 -52.37
CA LEU A 12 6.28 -31.73 -52.96
C LEU A 12 7.63 -31.01 -52.88
N ILE A 13 8.42 -31.19 -53.94
CA ILE A 13 9.56 -30.33 -54.27
C ILE A 13 9.07 -28.88 -54.21
N LEU A 14 9.82 -27.99 -53.53
CA LEU A 14 9.61 -26.54 -53.64
C LEU A 14 9.92 -26.08 -55.07
N LEU A 15 8.94 -26.23 -55.95
CA LEU A 15 8.78 -25.36 -57.09
C LEU A 15 8.19 -24.06 -56.56
N SER A 16 8.97 -22.98 -56.63
CA SER A 16 8.46 -21.62 -56.46
C SER A 16 7.41 -21.35 -57.54
N ALA A 17 6.14 -21.53 -57.19
CA ALA A 17 5.01 -21.20 -58.04
C ALA A 17 4.89 -19.68 -58.19
N GLY A 18 5.73 -19.10 -59.05
CA GLY A 18 5.65 -17.69 -59.40
C GLY A 18 4.32 -17.34 -60.05
N CYS A 19 3.77 -16.18 -59.68
CA CYS A 19 2.53 -15.62 -60.21
C CYS A 19 2.54 -15.64 -61.76
N LYS A 20 1.49 -16.18 -62.40
CA LYS A 20 1.42 -16.23 -63.87
C LYS A 20 0.97 -14.88 -64.44
N LYS A 21 1.94 -14.04 -64.80
CA LYS A 21 1.76 -12.75 -65.49
C LYS A 21 0.88 -12.94 -66.75
N THR A 22 -0.17 -12.13 -66.93
CA THR A 22 -1.10 -12.32 -68.07
C THR A 22 -0.60 -11.78 -69.42
N VAL A 23 0.59 -11.17 -69.46
CA VAL A 23 1.29 -10.76 -70.69
C VAL A 23 2.79 -11.00 -70.51
N GLU A 24 3.47 -11.56 -71.51
CA GLU A 24 4.92 -11.75 -71.46
C GLU A 24 5.67 -10.42 -71.63
N GLU A 25 6.17 -9.88 -70.51
CA GLU A 25 7.41 -9.10 -70.52
C GLU A 25 8.32 -9.60 -69.40
N THR A 26 9.58 -9.83 -69.75
CA THR A 26 10.62 -10.42 -68.89
C THR A 26 11.02 -9.49 -67.74
N GLY A 27 11.11 -10.03 -66.52
CA GLY A 27 12.00 -9.46 -65.49
C GLY A 27 11.37 -8.78 -64.27
N THR A 28 10.43 -9.42 -63.58
CA THR A 28 10.31 -9.36 -62.10
C THR A 28 9.34 -10.44 -61.61
N VAL A 29 9.67 -11.11 -60.50
CA VAL A 29 8.68 -11.89 -59.74
C VAL A 29 7.96 -10.89 -58.84
N GLY A 30 6.75 -10.50 -59.22
CA GLY A 30 5.89 -9.68 -58.37
C GLY A 30 5.36 -10.47 -57.18
N ILE A 31 4.98 -9.74 -56.13
CA ILE A 31 4.10 -10.27 -55.10
C ILE A 31 2.71 -10.45 -55.76
N CYS A 32 1.93 -11.42 -55.29
CA CYS A 32 0.55 -11.60 -55.72
C CYS A 32 -0.38 -10.91 -54.71
N PRO A 33 -1.52 -10.33 -55.16
CA PRO A 33 -2.53 -9.82 -54.25
C PRO A 33 -3.07 -10.93 -53.33
N GLU A 34 -2.98 -10.71 -52.03
CA GLU A 34 -3.45 -11.58 -50.95
C GLU A 34 -4.40 -10.80 -50.04
N VAL A 35 -5.52 -11.42 -49.65
CA VAL A 35 -6.51 -10.81 -48.76
C VAL A 35 -6.02 -10.94 -47.32
N LEU A 36 -5.65 -9.81 -46.72
CA LEU A 36 -5.23 -9.75 -45.31
C LEU A 36 -6.41 -9.74 -44.34
N SER A 37 -7.53 -9.10 -44.72
CA SER A 37 -8.73 -9.03 -43.88
C SER A 37 -9.99 -8.76 -44.69
N THR A 38 -11.13 -9.11 -44.09
CA THR A 38 -12.48 -8.82 -44.61
C THR A 38 -13.34 -8.20 -43.51
N SER A 39 -14.26 -7.31 -43.90
CA SER A 39 -15.34 -6.85 -43.02
C SER A 39 -16.67 -7.01 -43.77
N PRO A 40 -17.68 -7.70 -43.23
CA PRO A 40 -17.62 -8.53 -42.04
C PRO A 40 -16.58 -9.66 -42.19
N ALA A 41 -15.95 -10.04 -41.08
CA ALA A 41 -15.00 -11.14 -41.05
C ALA A 41 -15.68 -12.48 -41.39
N ASN A 42 -14.90 -13.47 -41.82
CA ASN A 42 -15.42 -14.79 -42.14
C ASN A 42 -16.16 -15.43 -40.93
N ALA A 43 -17.35 -15.96 -41.19
CA ALA A 43 -18.31 -16.50 -40.23
C ALA A 43 -18.83 -15.49 -39.18
N ALA A 44 -18.71 -14.17 -39.41
CA ALA A 44 -19.34 -13.16 -38.55
C ALA A 44 -20.87 -13.36 -38.49
N THR A 45 -21.48 -13.09 -37.34
CA THR A 45 -22.93 -13.16 -37.11
C THR A 45 -23.45 -11.86 -36.52
N GLY A 46 -24.74 -11.58 -36.71
CA GLY A 46 -25.34 -10.33 -36.23
C GLY A 46 -24.96 -9.09 -37.06
N VAL A 47 -24.48 -9.26 -38.29
CA VAL A 47 -24.09 -8.15 -39.18
C VAL A 47 -25.30 -7.26 -39.52
N ASN A 48 -25.16 -5.95 -39.39
CA ASN A 48 -26.25 -5.03 -39.67
C ASN A 48 -26.65 -5.04 -41.17
N LEU A 49 -27.94 -4.85 -41.44
CA LEU A 49 -28.48 -5.05 -42.80
C LEU A 49 -27.92 -4.08 -43.84
N ASN A 50 -27.54 -2.88 -43.40
CA ASN A 50 -26.99 -1.80 -44.21
C ASN A 50 -25.44 -1.78 -44.23
N SER A 51 -24.76 -2.79 -43.64
CA SER A 51 -23.30 -2.84 -43.66
C SER A 51 -22.72 -3.01 -45.07
N SER A 52 -21.73 -2.18 -45.40
CA SER A 52 -20.85 -2.43 -46.55
C SER A 52 -19.93 -3.65 -46.31
N VAL A 53 -19.52 -4.30 -47.40
CA VAL A 53 -18.66 -5.48 -47.39
C VAL A 53 -17.30 -5.10 -47.99
N THR A 54 -16.21 -5.27 -47.24
CA THR A 54 -14.86 -4.84 -47.62
C THR A 54 -13.85 -5.98 -47.60
N ALA A 55 -12.78 -5.82 -48.39
CA ALA A 55 -11.62 -6.69 -48.39
C ALA A 55 -10.34 -5.84 -48.52
N THR A 56 -9.38 -6.08 -47.63
CA THR A 56 -8.09 -5.37 -47.58
C THR A 56 -6.98 -6.29 -48.02
N PHE A 57 -6.10 -5.79 -48.90
CA PHE A 57 -5.05 -6.56 -49.54
C PHE A 57 -3.65 -6.22 -48.99
N ASN A 58 -2.70 -7.12 -49.22
CA ASN A 58 -1.28 -6.93 -48.90
C ASN A 58 -0.59 -5.82 -49.72
N GLU A 59 -1.16 -5.46 -50.87
CA GLU A 59 -0.63 -4.46 -51.79
C GLU A 59 -1.76 -3.72 -52.52
N ALA A 60 -1.41 -2.70 -53.30
CA ALA A 60 -2.37 -1.98 -54.11
C ALA A 60 -2.81 -2.81 -55.33
N LEU A 61 -4.10 -2.81 -55.61
CA LEU A 61 -4.72 -3.41 -56.78
C LEU A 61 -4.72 -2.45 -57.99
N ASP A 62 -4.80 -3.02 -59.19
CA ASP A 62 -5.28 -2.34 -60.39
C ASP A 62 -6.79 -2.03 -60.21
N PRO A 63 -7.21 -0.75 -60.15
CA PRO A 63 -8.62 -0.39 -59.96
C PRO A 63 -9.54 -0.94 -61.05
N ALA A 64 -9.02 -1.15 -62.28
CA ALA A 64 -9.80 -1.74 -63.38
C ALA A 64 -10.07 -3.24 -63.19
N SER A 65 -9.37 -3.90 -62.27
CA SER A 65 -9.58 -5.32 -61.92
C SER A 65 -10.66 -5.53 -60.84
N VAL A 66 -11.10 -4.47 -60.15
CA VAL A 66 -12.15 -4.54 -59.12
C VAL A 66 -13.50 -4.20 -59.75
N THR A 67 -14.27 -5.24 -60.10
CA THR A 67 -15.52 -5.14 -60.85
C THR A 67 -16.58 -6.09 -60.30
N ALA A 68 -17.83 -5.95 -60.73
CA ALA A 68 -18.94 -6.80 -60.28
C ALA A 68 -18.80 -8.29 -60.66
N THR A 69 -17.81 -8.67 -61.48
CA THR A 69 -17.47 -10.07 -61.78
C THR A 69 -16.25 -10.59 -61.00
N THR A 70 -15.54 -9.71 -60.29
CA THR A 70 -14.31 -10.06 -59.54
C THR A 70 -14.43 -9.84 -58.03
N PHE A 71 -15.31 -8.95 -57.58
CA PHE A 71 -15.79 -8.89 -56.19
C PHE A 71 -17.31 -9.07 -56.20
N ILE A 72 -17.75 -10.24 -55.77
CA ILE A 72 -19.15 -10.69 -55.80
C ILE A 72 -19.62 -10.92 -54.36
N VAL A 73 -20.82 -10.46 -54.02
CA VAL A 73 -21.54 -10.85 -52.80
C VAL A 73 -22.84 -11.55 -53.20
N THR A 74 -23.13 -12.73 -52.63
CA THR A 74 -24.34 -13.50 -52.95
C THR A 74 -25.17 -13.84 -51.72
N LYS A 75 -26.50 -13.92 -51.89
CA LYS A 75 -27.44 -14.60 -50.99
C LYS A 75 -27.66 -16.02 -51.54
N GLY A 76 -26.99 -17.01 -50.96
CA GLY A 76 -26.91 -18.33 -51.58
C GLY A 76 -26.25 -18.24 -52.97
N SER A 77 -26.97 -18.58 -54.03
CA SER A 77 -26.50 -18.46 -55.43
C SER A 77 -26.89 -17.15 -56.14
N VAL A 78 -27.64 -16.25 -55.48
CA VAL A 78 -28.17 -15.02 -56.11
C VAL A 78 -27.24 -13.83 -55.79
N PRO A 79 -26.67 -13.13 -56.79
CA PRO A 79 -25.89 -11.92 -56.56
C PRO A 79 -26.70 -10.80 -55.90
N VAL A 80 -26.07 -10.10 -54.97
CA VAL A 80 -26.59 -8.87 -54.35
C VAL A 80 -26.28 -7.70 -55.28
N ALA A 81 -27.23 -6.77 -55.44
CA ALA A 81 -26.98 -5.51 -56.13
C ALA A 81 -26.20 -4.57 -55.21
N GLY A 82 -25.08 -4.03 -55.70
CA GLY A 82 -24.20 -3.16 -54.93
C GLY A 82 -23.29 -2.32 -55.83
N VAL A 83 -22.73 -1.26 -55.26
CA VAL A 83 -21.73 -0.39 -55.89
C VAL A 83 -20.36 -0.80 -55.38
N LEU A 84 -19.40 -0.93 -56.28
CA LEU A 84 -18.00 -1.17 -55.93
C LEU A 84 -17.21 0.14 -55.91
N SER A 85 -16.33 0.25 -54.92
CA SER A 85 -15.30 1.28 -54.83
C SER A 85 -13.98 0.66 -54.39
N TYR A 86 -12.88 1.34 -54.69
CA TYR A 86 -11.53 0.89 -54.36
C TYR A 86 -10.68 2.10 -53.95
N SER A 87 -9.96 2.00 -52.83
CA SER A 87 -9.07 3.07 -52.35
C SER A 87 -7.96 2.53 -51.47
N GLY A 88 -6.74 3.07 -51.60
CA GLY A 88 -5.56 2.60 -50.88
C GLY A 88 -5.21 1.17 -51.29
N VAL A 89 -5.53 0.21 -50.41
CA VAL A 89 -5.40 -1.25 -50.60
C VAL A 89 -6.72 -1.99 -50.27
N THR A 90 -7.84 -1.28 -50.16
CA THR A 90 -9.14 -1.83 -49.76
C THR A 90 -10.17 -1.69 -50.87
N ALA A 91 -10.80 -2.81 -51.22
CA ALA A 91 -12.00 -2.85 -52.06
C ALA A 91 -13.25 -2.89 -51.19
N THR A 92 -14.29 -2.16 -51.58
CA THR A 92 -15.55 -2.03 -50.85
C THR A 92 -16.74 -2.23 -51.78
N PHE A 93 -17.58 -3.21 -51.46
CA PHE A 93 -18.90 -3.44 -52.02
C PHE A 93 -19.97 -2.87 -51.07
N THR A 94 -20.67 -1.84 -51.50
CA THR A 94 -21.79 -1.25 -50.75
C THR A 94 -23.10 -1.75 -51.35
N PRO A 95 -23.93 -2.53 -50.64
CA PRO A 95 -25.25 -2.94 -51.12
C PRO A 95 -26.11 -1.73 -51.53
N THR A 96 -26.87 -1.82 -52.63
CA THR A 96 -27.77 -0.72 -53.06
C THR A 96 -29.04 -0.59 -52.21
N GLY A 97 -29.23 -1.49 -51.24
CA GLY A 97 -30.30 -1.49 -50.25
C GLY A 97 -30.04 -2.58 -49.22
N ASP A 98 -30.79 -2.53 -48.12
CA ASP A 98 -30.62 -3.42 -46.96
C ASP A 98 -30.60 -4.91 -47.33
N LEU A 99 -29.63 -5.60 -46.77
CA LEU A 99 -29.54 -7.06 -46.77
C LEU A 99 -30.74 -7.65 -45.99
N SER A 100 -31.10 -8.89 -46.29
CA SER A 100 -32.20 -9.57 -45.61
C SER A 100 -31.83 -9.91 -44.16
N PRO A 101 -32.75 -9.83 -43.18
CA PRO A 101 -32.49 -10.24 -41.81
C PRO A 101 -32.12 -11.73 -41.67
N ASN A 102 -31.31 -12.05 -40.66
CA ASN A 102 -30.94 -13.42 -40.24
C ASN A 102 -30.52 -14.34 -41.41
N THR A 103 -29.81 -13.78 -42.39
CA THR A 103 -29.52 -14.38 -43.69
C THR A 103 -28.01 -14.56 -43.86
N VAL A 104 -27.60 -15.73 -44.33
CA VAL A 104 -26.20 -15.99 -44.71
C VAL A 104 -25.92 -15.41 -46.10
N TYR A 105 -24.86 -14.61 -46.16
CA TYR A 105 -24.27 -14.05 -47.37
C TYR A 105 -22.87 -14.62 -47.58
N THR A 106 -22.45 -14.71 -48.85
CA THR A 106 -21.13 -15.19 -49.25
C THR A 106 -20.42 -14.11 -50.05
N GLY A 107 -19.25 -13.67 -49.58
CA GLY A 107 -18.32 -12.85 -50.36
C GLY A 107 -17.38 -13.74 -51.16
N ARG A 108 -17.11 -13.38 -52.42
CA ARG A 108 -16.13 -14.03 -53.30
C ARG A 108 -15.31 -13.00 -54.05
N LEU A 109 -14.00 -13.08 -53.89
CA LEU A 109 -13.01 -12.39 -54.70
C LEU A 109 -12.39 -13.40 -55.66
N THR A 110 -12.34 -13.09 -56.95
CA THR A 110 -11.84 -14.03 -57.96
C THR A 110 -10.39 -13.77 -58.32
N THR A 111 -9.74 -14.78 -58.88
CA THR A 111 -8.47 -14.67 -59.64
C THR A 111 -8.47 -13.64 -60.79
N GLY A 112 -9.58 -12.95 -61.05
CA GLY A 112 -9.63 -11.77 -61.93
C GLY A 112 -9.10 -10.48 -61.30
N ILE A 113 -8.96 -10.40 -59.97
CA ILE A 113 -8.33 -9.27 -59.27
C ILE A 113 -6.81 -9.30 -59.48
N LYS A 114 -6.23 -8.12 -59.75
CA LYS A 114 -4.81 -7.95 -60.08
C LYS A 114 -4.16 -6.75 -59.40
N ASP A 115 -2.84 -6.76 -59.30
CA ASP A 115 -2.01 -5.58 -58.99
C ASP A 115 -1.81 -4.67 -60.24
N PRO A 116 -1.23 -3.47 -60.10
CA PRO A 116 -0.84 -2.62 -61.22
C PRO A 116 0.12 -3.28 -62.23
N ALA A 117 0.96 -4.23 -61.80
CA ALA A 117 1.87 -4.99 -62.67
C ALA A 117 1.20 -6.19 -63.40
N LYS A 118 -0.11 -6.37 -63.20
CA LYS A 118 -0.98 -7.42 -63.77
C LYS A 118 -0.70 -8.85 -63.26
N ASN A 119 -0.10 -8.99 -62.08
CA ASN A 119 -0.11 -10.21 -61.27
C ASN A 119 -1.52 -10.41 -60.71
N ALA A 120 -2.04 -11.64 -60.78
CA ALA A 120 -3.39 -11.98 -60.32
C ALA A 120 -3.38 -12.67 -58.95
N MET A 121 -4.49 -12.62 -58.20
CA MET A 121 -4.66 -13.48 -57.02
C MET A 121 -4.38 -14.96 -57.38
N ILE A 122 -3.73 -15.70 -56.48
CA ILE A 122 -3.33 -17.10 -56.72
C ILE A 122 -4.54 -18.05 -56.77
N ALA A 123 -5.56 -17.76 -55.98
CA ALA A 123 -6.81 -18.51 -55.90
C ALA A 123 -7.97 -17.56 -55.59
N ASP A 124 -9.20 -18.01 -55.87
CA ASP A 124 -10.41 -17.32 -55.43
C ASP A 124 -10.50 -17.34 -53.89
N PHE A 125 -10.77 -16.18 -53.28
CA PHE A 125 -10.98 -16.06 -51.85
C PHE A 125 -12.47 -15.98 -51.54
N VAL A 126 -12.97 -16.86 -50.66
CA VAL A 126 -14.39 -16.98 -50.33
C VAL A 126 -14.58 -16.93 -48.81
N TRP A 127 -15.53 -16.11 -48.36
CA TRP A 127 -15.94 -16.01 -46.97
C TRP A 127 -17.45 -15.89 -46.84
N SER A 128 -17.97 -16.08 -45.64
CA SER A 128 -19.40 -15.93 -45.36
C SER A 128 -19.65 -15.05 -44.15
N PHE A 129 -20.84 -14.47 -44.05
CA PHE A 129 -21.32 -13.75 -42.87
C PHE A 129 -22.84 -13.87 -42.73
N THR A 130 -23.37 -13.71 -41.53
CA THR A 130 -24.81 -13.80 -41.23
C THR A 130 -25.30 -12.48 -40.69
N THR A 131 -26.34 -11.92 -41.32
CA THR A 131 -26.97 -10.68 -40.88
C THR A 131 -27.77 -10.84 -39.58
N GLY A 132 -27.96 -9.74 -38.85
CA GLY A 132 -28.79 -9.64 -37.66
C GLY A 132 -30.28 -9.46 -37.97
N ALA A 133 -31.03 -8.99 -36.96
CA ALA A 133 -32.49 -8.86 -37.04
C ALA A 133 -32.99 -7.52 -37.62
N GLY A 134 -32.15 -6.50 -37.71
CA GLY A 134 -32.52 -5.15 -38.17
C GLY A 134 -31.31 -4.34 -38.65
N PRO A 135 -31.53 -3.22 -39.37
CA PRO A 135 -30.46 -2.33 -39.84
C PRO A 135 -29.86 -1.54 -38.67
N ASP A 136 -28.63 -1.05 -38.82
CA ASP A 136 -28.08 -0.12 -37.85
C ASP A 136 -28.60 1.30 -38.10
N ILE A 137 -29.03 1.94 -37.02
CA ILE A 137 -29.52 3.32 -37.00
C ILE A 137 -28.91 4.10 -35.82
N ILE A 138 -27.99 3.50 -35.07
CA ILE A 138 -27.35 4.10 -33.91
C ILE A 138 -26.11 4.84 -34.41
N PRO A 139 -26.00 6.16 -34.22
CA PRO A 139 -24.79 6.87 -34.60
C PRO A 139 -23.59 6.43 -33.75
N PRO A 140 -22.40 6.26 -34.34
CA PRO A 140 -21.20 5.96 -33.58
C PRO A 140 -20.85 7.10 -32.62
N THR A 141 -20.10 6.77 -31.57
CA THR A 141 -19.60 7.71 -30.56
C THR A 141 -18.12 7.47 -30.28
N VAL A 142 -17.41 8.51 -29.85
CA VAL A 142 -16.05 8.38 -29.30
C VAL A 142 -16.16 7.92 -27.85
N THR A 143 -15.54 6.79 -27.52
CA THR A 143 -15.58 6.18 -26.18
C THR A 143 -14.41 6.61 -25.30
N SER A 144 -13.24 6.88 -25.89
CA SER A 144 -12.07 7.44 -25.18
C SER A 144 -11.07 8.09 -26.15
N THR A 145 -10.20 8.94 -25.59
CA THR A 145 -9.03 9.49 -26.28
C THR A 145 -7.78 9.33 -25.40
N ASP A 146 -6.63 9.11 -26.04
CA ASP A 146 -5.31 9.25 -25.41
C ASP A 146 -4.45 10.18 -26.29
N PRO A 147 -4.08 11.39 -25.81
CA PRO A 147 -4.30 11.90 -24.46
C PRO A 147 -5.77 12.14 -24.12
N ALA A 148 -6.11 11.96 -22.85
CA ALA A 148 -7.42 12.30 -22.32
C ALA A 148 -7.68 13.81 -22.45
N ASN A 149 -8.94 14.20 -22.62
CA ASN A 149 -9.31 15.62 -22.72
C ASN A 149 -8.87 16.42 -21.48
N ALA A 150 -8.31 17.60 -21.73
CA ALA A 150 -7.67 18.50 -20.76
C ALA A 150 -6.45 17.93 -20.02
N SER A 151 -5.80 16.88 -20.53
CA SER A 151 -4.53 16.40 -19.99
C SER A 151 -3.39 17.40 -20.18
N ILE A 152 -2.44 17.39 -19.26
CA ILE A 152 -1.25 18.26 -19.24
C ILE A 152 0.02 17.42 -19.08
N GLY A 153 1.15 17.94 -19.57
CA GLY A 153 2.43 17.24 -19.46
C GLY A 153 2.60 16.10 -20.47
N VAL A 154 1.82 16.09 -21.57
CA VAL A 154 1.88 15.05 -22.60
C VAL A 154 3.25 15.03 -23.28
N ALA A 155 3.82 13.85 -23.49
CA ALA A 155 5.10 13.69 -24.16
C ALA A 155 5.12 14.23 -25.60
N LEU A 156 6.29 14.69 -26.07
CA LEU A 156 6.42 15.31 -27.39
C LEU A 156 6.20 14.32 -28.55
N ASN A 157 6.73 13.10 -28.43
CA ASN A 157 6.61 12.00 -29.39
C ASN A 157 5.29 11.20 -29.29
N LYS A 158 4.27 11.73 -28.60
CA LYS A 158 3.01 11.01 -28.33
C LYS A 158 2.15 10.87 -29.61
N LYS A 159 1.92 9.64 -30.06
CA LYS A 159 0.81 9.32 -30.99
C LYS A 159 -0.53 9.55 -30.30
N ILE A 160 -1.49 10.11 -31.03
CA ILE A 160 -2.82 10.46 -30.49
C ILE A 160 -3.81 9.39 -30.92
N SER A 161 -4.45 8.70 -29.97
CA SER A 161 -5.42 7.64 -30.26
C SER A 161 -6.84 8.00 -29.83
N VAL A 162 -7.82 7.47 -30.58
CA VAL A 162 -9.26 7.66 -30.33
C VAL A 162 -9.98 6.33 -30.54
N ALA A 163 -10.73 5.89 -29.54
CA ALA A 163 -11.56 4.68 -29.61
C ALA A 163 -13.03 5.04 -29.89
N PHE A 164 -13.72 4.17 -30.65
CA PHE A 164 -15.13 4.32 -31.01
C PHE A 164 -16.01 3.29 -30.28
N SER A 165 -17.34 3.50 -30.31
CA SER A 165 -18.34 2.56 -29.76
C SER A 165 -18.49 1.29 -30.59
N GLU A 166 -18.05 1.30 -31.85
CA GLU A 166 -18.32 0.28 -32.85
C GLU A 166 -17.32 0.35 -34.03
N THR A 167 -17.45 -0.59 -34.96
CA THR A 167 -16.59 -0.69 -36.14
C THR A 167 -16.91 0.38 -37.18
N MET A 168 -15.92 1.23 -37.46
CA MET A 168 -16.03 2.36 -38.37
C MET A 168 -15.60 2.02 -39.80
N ASP A 169 -16.10 2.79 -40.78
CA ASP A 169 -15.50 2.83 -42.12
C ASP A 169 -14.12 3.51 -42.04
N SER A 170 -13.07 2.76 -42.38
CA SER A 170 -11.68 3.20 -42.21
C SER A 170 -11.31 4.41 -43.06
N LEU A 171 -11.90 4.56 -44.24
CA LEU A 171 -11.66 5.69 -45.14
C LEU A 171 -12.33 6.98 -44.62
N SER A 172 -13.50 6.87 -44.00
CA SER A 172 -14.18 7.98 -43.34
C SER A 172 -13.40 8.46 -42.11
N VAL A 173 -12.94 7.54 -41.26
CA VAL A 173 -12.18 7.84 -40.04
C VAL A 173 -10.86 8.50 -40.37
N THR A 174 -10.08 7.94 -41.30
CA THR A 174 -8.77 8.49 -41.70
C THR A 174 -8.87 9.89 -42.32
N LYS A 175 -10.01 10.25 -42.92
CA LYS A 175 -10.30 11.61 -43.41
C LYS A 175 -10.90 12.55 -42.36
N SER A 176 -11.43 12.01 -41.26
CA SER A 176 -12.19 12.78 -40.27
C SER A 176 -11.34 13.44 -39.17
N PHE A 177 -10.15 12.88 -38.90
CA PHE A 177 -9.28 13.25 -37.79
C PHE A 177 -8.33 14.38 -38.22
N THR A 178 -8.41 15.53 -37.56
CA THR A 178 -7.37 16.56 -37.58
C THR A 178 -6.79 16.81 -36.19
N LEU A 179 -5.53 17.23 -36.14
CA LEU A 179 -4.85 17.71 -34.94
C LEU A 179 -4.34 19.13 -35.21
N ALA A 180 -4.67 20.10 -34.37
CA ALA A 180 -4.33 21.51 -34.57
C ALA A 180 -3.62 22.11 -33.36
N ASN A 181 -2.55 22.88 -33.59
CA ASN A 181 -1.86 23.67 -32.57
C ASN A 181 -2.68 24.93 -32.26
N THR A 182 -3.39 24.91 -31.13
CA THR A 182 -4.25 26.03 -30.70
C THR A 182 -3.48 27.19 -30.09
N THR A 183 -2.29 26.95 -29.53
CA THR A 183 -1.39 28.01 -29.04
C THR A 183 -0.85 28.87 -30.18
N ALA A 184 -0.62 28.28 -31.36
CA ALA A 184 -0.14 28.95 -32.57
C ALA A 184 -1.26 29.25 -33.59
N GLY A 185 -2.45 29.65 -33.10
CA GLY A 185 -3.53 30.17 -33.94
C GLY A 185 -4.31 29.13 -34.77
N GLY A 186 -4.20 27.84 -34.46
CA GLY A 186 -5.00 26.77 -35.08
C GLY A 186 -4.34 26.06 -36.26
N SER A 187 -3.02 26.18 -36.42
CA SER A 187 -2.27 25.49 -37.49
C SER A 187 -2.37 23.97 -37.36
N ASN A 188 -2.77 23.27 -38.42
CA ASN A 188 -2.82 21.79 -38.43
C ASN A 188 -1.42 21.18 -38.31
N VAL A 189 -1.30 20.14 -37.48
CA VAL A 189 -0.13 19.26 -37.41
C VAL A 189 -0.17 18.33 -38.61
N ILE A 190 0.98 18.17 -39.29
CA ILE A 190 1.12 17.17 -40.37
C ILE A 190 1.35 15.81 -39.73
N GLY A 191 0.63 14.80 -40.22
CA GLY A 191 0.69 13.44 -39.72
C GLY A 191 -0.12 12.49 -40.59
N SER A 192 -0.15 11.22 -40.21
CA SER A 192 -0.94 10.17 -40.85
C SER A 192 -1.92 9.56 -39.85
N VAL A 193 -3.04 9.02 -40.36
CA VAL A 193 -4.03 8.33 -39.53
C VAL A 193 -4.08 6.86 -39.95
N SER A 194 -3.97 5.96 -38.98
CA SER A 194 -4.31 4.54 -39.12
C SER A 194 -5.61 4.24 -38.37
N TYR A 195 -6.30 3.17 -38.75
CA TYR A 195 -7.47 2.66 -38.03
C TYR A 195 -7.41 1.13 -37.96
N THR A 196 -7.43 0.58 -36.75
CA THR A 196 -7.37 -0.86 -36.50
C THR A 196 -8.30 -1.25 -35.35
N GLY A 197 -9.07 -2.34 -35.52
CA GLY A 197 -10.07 -2.76 -34.54
C GLY A 197 -11.16 -1.71 -34.34
N LEU A 198 -11.14 -1.04 -33.19
CA LEU A 198 -12.04 0.07 -32.83
C LEU A 198 -11.31 1.40 -32.62
N THR A 199 -10.01 1.47 -32.94
CA THR A 199 -9.12 2.58 -32.56
C THR A 199 -8.50 3.24 -33.79
N ALA A 200 -8.65 4.56 -33.90
CA ALA A 200 -7.86 5.40 -34.78
C ALA A 200 -6.60 5.88 -34.07
N VAL A 201 -5.47 5.95 -34.78
CA VAL A 201 -4.21 6.52 -34.28
C VAL A 201 -3.71 7.56 -35.28
N PHE A 202 -3.61 8.81 -34.84
CA PHE A 202 -2.91 9.89 -35.54
C PHE A 202 -1.43 9.86 -35.11
N LEU A 203 -0.54 9.65 -36.07
CA LEU A 203 0.90 9.73 -35.93
C LEU A 203 1.37 11.09 -36.50
N PRO A 204 1.80 12.04 -35.66
CA PRO A 204 2.52 13.23 -36.13
C PRO A 204 3.75 12.86 -36.96
N THR A 205 4.08 13.65 -37.99
CA THR A 205 5.29 13.45 -38.79
C THR A 205 6.56 13.85 -38.03
N ASP A 206 6.46 14.89 -37.21
CA ASP A 206 7.50 15.40 -36.32
C ASP A 206 6.97 15.40 -34.88
N ASP A 207 7.88 15.39 -33.90
CA ASP A 207 7.54 15.56 -32.49
C ASP A 207 6.72 16.84 -32.25
N LEU A 208 5.73 16.74 -31.37
CA LEU A 208 4.92 17.88 -30.93
C LEU A 208 5.80 18.90 -30.18
N LEU A 209 5.46 20.18 -30.33
CA LEU A 209 6.19 21.27 -29.68
C LEU A 209 6.00 21.22 -28.16
N PRO A 210 7.01 21.59 -27.35
CA PRO A 210 6.90 21.58 -25.89
C PRO A 210 5.95 22.66 -25.37
N ASN A 211 5.33 22.40 -24.22
CA ASN A 211 4.42 23.32 -23.49
C ASN A 211 3.32 23.94 -24.38
N THR A 212 2.84 23.18 -25.36
CA THR A 212 1.94 23.64 -26.44
C THR A 212 0.61 22.92 -26.33
N THR A 213 -0.49 23.66 -26.50
CA THR A 213 -1.85 23.10 -26.45
C THR A 213 -2.35 22.74 -27.85
N TYR A 214 -2.78 21.49 -27.99
CA TYR A 214 -3.32 20.93 -29.21
C TYR A 214 -4.80 20.56 -29.04
N ALA A 215 -5.57 20.71 -30.12
CA ALA A 215 -6.94 20.23 -30.23
C ALA A 215 -7.00 19.10 -31.26
N GLY A 216 -7.39 17.91 -30.82
CA GLY A 216 -7.80 16.82 -31.69
C GLY A 216 -9.28 16.96 -32.04
N THR A 217 -9.62 16.86 -33.33
CA THR A 217 -11.01 16.92 -33.82
C THR A 217 -11.31 15.70 -34.66
N ILE A 218 -12.35 14.95 -34.28
CA ILE A 218 -12.96 13.93 -35.14
C ILE A 218 -14.26 14.51 -35.68
N SER A 219 -14.28 14.79 -36.98
CA SER A 219 -15.43 15.43 -37.63
C SER A 219 -16.56 14.44 -37.93
N THR A 220 -17.77 14.95 -38.17
CA THR A 220 -18.93 14.17 -38.67
C THR A 220 -18.74 13.54 -40.07
N VAL A 221 -17.54 13.64 -40.65
CA VAL A 221 -17.12 12.83 -41.79
C VAL A 221 -16.93 11.36 -41.37
N ALA A 222 -16.56 11.09 -40.11
CA ALA A 222 -16.44 9.72 -39.58
C ALA A 222 -17.80 9.01 -39.55
N LYS A 223 -17.85 7.81 -40.12
CA LYS A 223 -19.03 6.97 -40.22
C LYS A 223 -18.76 5.54 -39.79
N ASP A 224 -19.80 4.88 -39.31
CA ASP A 224 -19.82 3.42 -39.16
C ASP A 224 -19.87 2.71 -40.53
N LEU A 225 -19.85 1.37 -40.53
CA LEU A 225 -20.00 0.56 -41.75
C LEU A 225 -21.41 0.57 -42.36
N ALA A 226 -22.40 1.07 -41.61
CA ALA A 226 -23.80 1.25 -42.01
C ALA A 226 -24.09 2.64 -42.63
N GLY A 227 -23.12 3.56 -42.55
CA GLY A 227 -23.19 4.92 -43.07
C GLY A 227 -23.64 5.98 -42.07
N ASN A 228 -23.94 5.64 -40.81
CA ASN A 228 -24.30 6.63 -39.79
C ASN A 228 -23.06 7.42 -39.38
N ALA A 229 -23.17 8.74 -39.37
CA ALA A 229 -22.09 9.65 -38.98
C ALA A 229 -22.08 9.93 -37.47
N LEU A 230 -20.95 10.35 -36.92
CA LEU A 230 -20.94 10.99 -35.58
C LEU A 230 -21.99 12.11 -35.52
N VAL A 231 -22.76 12.18 -34.42
CA VAL A 231 -23.86 13.17 -34.25
C VAL A 231 -23.34 14.61 -34.27
N ALA A 232 -22.12 14.84 -33.79
CA ALA A 232 -21.43 16.12 -33.80
C ALA A 232 -19.91 15.89 -33.89
N ASN A 233 -19.16 16.94 -34.24
CA ASN A 233 -17.70 16.89 -34.16
C ASN A 233 -17.27 16.62 -32.71
N TYR A 234 -16.45 15.61 -32.49
CA TYR A 234 -15.83 15.35 -31.19
C TYR A 234 -14.52 16.11 -31.10
N VAL A 235 -14.39 17.00 -30.11
CA VAL A 235 -13.19 17.83 -29.92
C VAL A 235 -12.63 17.59 -28.52
N PHE A 236 -11.33 17.33 -28.43
CA PHE A 236 -10.59 17.18 -27.19
C PHE A 236 -9.29 17.96 -27.24
N ASN A 237 -8.85 18.48 -26.09
CA ASN A 237 -7.64 19.28 -25.98
C ASN A 237 -6.62 18.59 -25.06
N PHE A 238 -5.34 18.84 -25.29
CA PHE A 238 -4.26 18.46 -24.37
C PHE A 238 -3.08 19.43 -24.49
N THR A 239 -2.26 19.51 -23.44
CA THR A 239 -1.05 20.34 -23.41
C THR A 239 0.19 19.47 -23.22
N THR A 240 1.17 19.62 -24.10
CA THR A 240 2.44 18.90 -24.02
C THR A 240 3.29 19.37 -22.83
N GLY A 241 4.20 18.50 -22.37
CA GLY A 241 5.23 18.81 -21.39
C GLY A 241 6.49 19.37 -22.03
N ALA A 242 7.64 19.13 -21.40
CA ALA A 242 8.93 19.64 -21.84
C ALA A 242 9.85 18.60 -22.51
N ALA A 243 9.47 17.31 -22.51
CA ALA A 243 10.33 16.20 -22.94
C ALA A 243 9.54 15.09 -23.65
N PRO A 244 10.16 14.32 -24.56
CA PRO A 244 9.60 13.09 -25.12
C PRO A 244 9.54 11.98 -24.06
N ASP A 245 8.69 10.99 -24.28
CA ASP A 245 8.64 9.78 -23.48
C ASP A 245 9.71 8.80 -23.95
N ILE A 246 10.54 8.36 -23.01
CA ILE A 246 11.62 7.38 -23.17
C ILE A 246 11.41 6.16 -22.27
N THR A 247 10.27 6.10 -21.57
CA THR A 247 9.86 4.96 -20.76
C THR A 247 9.60 3.79 -21.69
N ARG A 248 9.96 2.57 -21.30
CA ARG A 248 9.72 1.38 -22.11
C ARG A 248 8.56 0.57 -21.52
N PRO A 249 7.63 0.06 -22.35
CA PRO A 249 6.53 -0.75 -21.87
C PRO A 249 7.01 -2.07 -21.27
N VAL A 250 6.37 -2.47 -20.18
CA VAL A 250 6.64 -3.72 -19.44
C VAL A 250 5.33 -4.49 -19.26
N VAL A 251 5.35 -5.82 -19.41
CA VAL A 251 4.21 -6.67 -19.06
C VAL A 251 4.13 -6.80 -17.53
N THR A 252 3.04 -6.31 -16.96
CA THR A 252 2.80 -6.26 -15.50
C THR A 252 2.05 -7.50 -14.99
N ALA A 253 1.26 -8.17 -15.84
CA ALA A 253 0.57 -9.41 -15.51
C ALA A 253 0.30 -10.24 -16.79
N THR A 254 0.24 -11.56 -16.64
CA THR A 254 -0.24 -12.48 -17.69
C THR A 254 -1.26 -13.47 -17.18
N ILE A 255 -2.15 -13.92 -18.07
CA ILE A 255 -3.02 -15.06 -17.87
C ILE A 255 -2.81 -16.04 -19.05
N PRO A 256 -2.62 -17.35 -18.81
CA PRO A 256 -2.24 -17.94 -17.52
C PRO A 256 -0.97 -17.29 -16.97
N THR A 257 -0.84 -17.23 -15.65
CA THR A 257 0.38 -16.74 -15.00
C THR A 257 1.56 -17.62 -15.39
N ASN A 258 2.78 -17.08 -15.42
CA ASN A 258 3.97 -17.87 -15.71
C ASN A 258 4.06 -19.11 -14.80
N THR A 259 4.42 -20.24 -15.40
CA THR A 259 4.46 -21.61 -14.84
C THR A 259 3.14 -22.16 -14.29
N ALA A 260 1.99 -21.58 -14.65
CA ALA A 260 0.67 -22.14 -14.31
C ALA A 260 0.53 -23.59 -14.79
N THR A 261 -0.17 -24.42 -14.01
CA THR A 261 -0.47 -25.82 -14.34
C THR A 261 -1.98 -26.05 -14.31
N ASN A 262 -2.45 -27.14 -14.91
CA ASN A 262 -3.87 -27.47 -15.05
C ASN A 262 -4.69 -26.40 -15.80
N VAL A 263 -4.06 -25.64 -16.71
CA VAL A 263 -4.75 -24.62 -17.51
C VAL A 263 -5.79 -25.28 -18.43
N PRO A 264 -7.06 -24.83 -18.42
CA PRO A 264 -8.08 -25.39 -19.30
C PRO A 264 -7.76 -25.29 -20.79
N LEU A 265 -8.21 -26.28 -21.57
CA LEU A 265 -7.82 -26.39 -22.99
C LEU A 265 -8.34 -25.24 -23.87
N ASN A 266 -9.42 -24.59 -23.48
CA ASN A 266 -10.08 -23.48 -24.18
C ASN A 266 -9.69 -22.08 -23.63
N THR A 267 -8.71 -21.99 -22.73
CA THR A 267 -8.27 -20.71 -22.14
C THR A 267 -7.68 -19.76 -23.18
N LYS A 268 -8.25 -18.56 -23.29
CA LYS A 268 -7.61 -17.39 -23.91
C LYS A 268 -6.47 -16.89 -23.03
N LEU A 269 -5.38 -16.45 -23.66
CA LEU A 269 -4.25 -15.85 -22.98
C LEU A 269 -4.41 -14.32 -22.96
N SER A 270 -3.91 -13.66 -21.92
CA SER A 270 -3.80 -12.20 -21.88
C SER A 270 -2.45 -11.73 -21.32
N ALA A 271 -2.05 -10.53 -21.72
CA ALA A 271 -0.90 -9.79 -21.21
C ALA A 271 -1.32 -8.33 -20.95
N THR A 272 -1.09 -7.86 -19.72
CA THR A 272 -1.36 -6.47 -19.30
C THR A 272 -0.05 -5.69 -19.31
N PHE A 273 -0.04 -4.49 -19.88
CA PHE A 273 1.14 -3.63 -19.98
C PHE A 273 1.19 -2.58 -18.86
N SER A 274 2.34 -1.90 -18.71
CA SER A 274 2.53 -0.74 -17.82
C SER A 274 1.84 0.52 -18.32
N GLU A 275 1.55 0.59 -19.62
CA GLU A 275 1.05 1.75 -20.34
C GLU A 275 0.28 1.36 -21.61
N ALA A 276 -0.19 2.34 -22.37
CA ALA A 276 -0.89 2.14 -23.63
C ALA A 276 0.08 1.85 -24.80
N MET A 277 -0.14 0.71 -25.46
CA MET A 277 0.60 0.22 -26.61
C MET A 277 0.05 0.78 -27.91
N ASP A 278 0.89 0.87 -28.95
CA ASP A 278 0.42 1.08 -30.31
C ASP A 278 -0.34 -0.18 -30.80
N PRO A 279 -1.67 -0.11 -31.03
CA PRO A 279 -2.47 -1.28 -31.40
C PRO A 279 -2.00 -1.94 -32.71
N ALA A 280 -1.39 -1.18 -33.63
CA ALA A 280 -0.88 -1.73 -34.89
C ALA A 280 0.35 -2.63 -34.67
N THR A 281 1.07 -2.46 -33.56
CA THR A 281 2.21 -3.31 -33.18
C THR A 281 1.81 -4.55 -32.38
N ILE A 282 0.55 -4.64 -31.91
CA ILE A 282 0.03 -5.80 -31.17
C ILE A 282 -0.73 -6.71 -32.13
N SER A 283 -0.07 -7.76 -32.61
CA SER A 283 -0.60 -8.68 -33.62
C SER A 283 -0.05 -10.09 -33.43
N ASN A 284 -0.48 -11.06 -34.26
CA ASN A 284 0.08 -12.42 -34.27
C ASN A 284 1.61 -12.46 -34.54
N SER A 285 2.22 -11.38 -35.03
CA SER A 285 3.68 -11.30 -35.20
C SER A 285 4.41 -10.91 -33.91
N SER A 286 3.75 -10.26 -32.95
CA SER A 286 4.33 -9.78 -31.70
C SER A 286 3.81 -10.52 -30.46
N PHE A 287 2.55 -10.94 -30.42
CA PHE A 287 2.02 -11.87 -29.41
C PHE A 287 1.88 -13.26 -30.04
N ARG A 288 2.77 -14.17 -29.65
CA ARG A 288 2.88 -15.54 -30.19
C ARG A 288 2.57 -16.59 -29.12
N LEU A 289 2.08 -17.74 -29.55
CA LEU A 289 1.92 -18.95 -28.73
C LEU A 289 2.57 -20.14 -29.45
N ASN A 290 3.36 -20.92 -28.73
CA ASN A 290 4.13 -22.04 -29.27
C ASN A 290 4.02 -23.30 -28.39
N GLN A 291 3.96 -24.47 -29.03
CA GLN A 291 4.15 -25.79 -28.43
C GLN A 291 5.55 -26.28 -28.82
N GLY A 292 6.53 -26.10 -27.94
CA GLY A 292 7.94 -26.28 -28.31
C GLY A 292 8.32 -25.31 -29.44
N SER A 293 8.73 -25.85 -30.60
CA SER A 293 9.02 -25.05 -31.81
C SER A 293 7.79 -24.79 -32.69
N THR A 294 6.67 -25.50 -32.50
CA THR A 294 5.47 -25.38 -33.34
C THR A 294 4.65 -24.16 -32.94
N ALA A 295 4.40 -23.23 -33.87
CA ALA A 295 3.51 -22.10 -33.63
C ALA A 295 2.03 -22.55 -33.59
N ILE A 296 1.26 -21.99 -32.66
CA ILE A 296 -0.16 -22.26 -32.50
C ILE A 296 -0.96 -21.13 -33.16
N PRO A 297 -1.90 -21.43 -34.07
CA PRO A 297 -2.75 -20.41 -34.68
C PRO A 297 -3.75 -19.83 -33.66
N GLY A 298 -4.04 -18.54 -33.81
CA GLY A 298 -4.99 -17.82 -32.97
C GLY A 298 -5.23 -16.40 -33.48
N THR A 299 -6.05 -15.66 -32.75
CA THR A 299 -6.34 -14.24 -33.03
C THR A 299 -5.86 -13.37 -31.87
N VAL A 300 -5.10 -12.33 -32.19
CA VAL A 300 -4.67 -11.30 -31.25
C VAL A 300 -5.62 -10.11 -31.31
N THR A 301 -5.99 -9.60 -30.15
CA THR A 301 -6.80 -8.39 -29.95
C THR A 301 -6.14 -7.52 -28.89
N TYR A 302 -6.29 -6.20 -28.98
CA TYR A 302 -5.77 -5.24 -28.00
C TYR A 302 -6.85 -4.23 -27.62
N THR A 303 -7.03 -3.98 -26.32
CA THR A 303 -7.99 -2.99 -25.81
C THR A 303 -7.55 -2.47 -24.45
N GLY A 304 -7.62 -1.15 -24.25
CA GLY A 304 -7.13 -0.50 -23.03
C GLY A 304 -5.62 -0.69 -22.88
N MET A 305 -5.21 -1.52 -21.92
CA MET A 305 -3.82 -1.90 -21.66
C MET A 305 -3.59 -3.41 -21.75
N ILE A 306 -4.54 -4.16 -22.33
CA ILE A 306 -4.55 -5.63 -22.34
C ILE A 306 -4.51 -6.14 -23.79
N ALA A 307 -3.50 -6.95 -24.10
CA ALA A 307 -3.51 -7.80 -25.28
C ALA A 307 -4.08 -9.17 -24.93
N THR A 308 -4.91 -9.74 -25.79
CA THR A 308 -5.52 -11.07 -25.64
C THR A 308 -5.23 -11.91 -26.87
N PHE A 309 -4.71 -13.12 -26.68
CA PHE A 309 -4.53 -14.13 -27.72
C PHE A 309 -5.54 -15.25 -27.51
N ALA A 310 -6.45 -15.45 -28.48
CA ALA A 310 -7.40 -16.55 -28.48
C ALA A 310 -6.92 -17.66 -29.45
N PRO A 311 -6.54 -18.85 -28.95
CA PRO A 311 -6.23 -19.99 -29.81
C PRO A 311 -7.40 -20.34 -30.74
N SER A 312 -7.14 -20.69 -32.00
CA SER A 312 -8.21 -21.00 -32.96
C SER A 312 -8.89 -22.36 -32.72
N SER A 313 -8.36 -23.16 -31.81
CA SER A 313 -8.88 -24.46 -31.38
C SER A 313 -8.38 -24.76 -29.97
N ASN A 314 -9.06 -25.67 -29.26
CA ASN A 314 -8.61 -26.14 -27.95
C ASN A 314 -7.16 -26.62 -27.99
N LEU A 315 -6.37 -26.20 -27.00
CA LEU A 315 -5.01 -26.64 -26.77
C LEU A 315 -4.97 -28.14 -26.42
N THR A 316 -3.84 -28.78 -26.66
CA THR A 316 -3.67 -30.21 -26.38
C THR A 316 -3.54 -30.46 -24.86
N PRO A 317 -4.09 -31.57 -24.33
CA PRO A 317 -4.02 -31.87 -22.89
C PRO A 317 -2.60 -32.08 -22.36
N ASN A 318 -2.39 -31.79 -21.07
CA ASN A 318 -1.15 -32.06 -20.32
C ASN A 318 0.14 -31.61 -21.02
N THR A 319 0.08 -30.47 -21.71
CA THR A 319 1.10 -29.98 -22.64
C THR A 319 1.63 -28.62 -22.21
N VAL A 320 2.95 -28.47 -22.29
CA VAL A 320 3.62 -27.18 -22.06
C VAL A 320 3.51 -26.30 -23.30
N TYR A 321 3.00 -25.10 -23.09
CA TYR A 321 2.96 -24.02 -24.07
C TYR A 321 3.84 -22.86 -23.60
N THR A 322 4.47 -22.17 -24.55
CA THR A 322 5.25 -20.95 -24.33
C THR A 322 4.60 -19.82 -25.11
N ALA A 323 4.29 -18.74 -24.42
CA ALA A 323 3.78 -17.51 -25.01
C ALA A 323 4.85 -16.41 -24.94
N THR A 324 4.86 -15.54 -25.95
CA THR A 324 5.86 -14.48 -26.08
C THR A 324 5.20 -13.19 -26.54
N ILE A 325 5.44 -12.08 -25.82
CA ILE A 325 5.35 -10.73 -26.40
C ILE A 325 6.76 -10.33 -26.86
N THR A 326 6.95 -10.08 -28.15
CA THR A 326 8.28 -9.72 -28.70
C THR A 326 8.56 -8.21 -28.59
N GLN A 327 9.84 -7.84 -28.72
CA GLN A 327 10.29 -6.44 -28.84
C GLN A 327 9.72 -5.68 -30.05
N ALA A 328 8.94 -6.32 -30.95
CA ALA A 328 8.21 -5.63 -31.99
C ALA A 328 6.98 -4.86 -31.47
N ALA A 329 6.51 -5.16 -30.25
CA ALA A 329 5.49 -4.40 -29.57
C ALA A 329 6.07 -3.08 -29.03
N THR A 330 5.48 -1.94 -29.41
CA THR A 330 5.88 -0.61 -28.92
C THR A 330 4.74 0.11 -28.23
N ASP A 331 5.09 1.05 -27.37
CA ASP A 331 4.14 2.03 -26.85
C ASP A 331 3.65 3.02 -27.94
N LEU A 332 2.76 3.94 -27.56
CA LEU A 332 2.32 5.06 -28.40
C LEU A 332 3.39 6.15 -28.62
N ALA A 333 4.52 6.11 -27.92
CA ALA A 333 5.67 6.99 -28.10
C ALA A 333 6.76 6.40 -29.04
N GLY A 334 6.61 5.13 -29.43
CA GLY A 334 7.53 4.37 -30.26
C GLY A 334 8.60 3.59 -29.49
N ASN A 335 8.60 3.57 -28.16
CA ASN A 335 9.56 2.77 -27.40
C ASN A 335 9.17 1.29 -27.43
N ALA A 336 10.10 0.45 -27.90
CA ALA A 336 9.97 -0.99 -27.85
C ALA A 336 10.15 -1.53 -26.42
N MET A 337 9.56 -2.69 -26.15
CA MET A 337 9.91 -3.48 -24.95
C MET A 337 11.43 -3.70 -24.86
N LEU A 338 11.98 -3.81 -23.65
CA LEU A 338 13.43 -3.95 -23.44
C LEU A 338 13.98 -5.33 -23.88
N VAL A 339 13.16 -6.36 -23.76
CA VAL A 339 13.44 -7.75 -24.12
C VAL A 339 12.10 -8.44 -24.41
N ASP A 340 12.12 -9.52 -25.18
CA ASP A 340 10.95 -10.38 -25.37
C ASP A 340 10.45 -10.88 -24.01
N TYR A 341 9.18 -10.65 -23.69
CA TYR A 341 8.55 -11.17 -22.49
C TYR A 341 8.01 -12.57 -22.77
N VAL A 342 8.67 -13.57 -22.18
CA VAL A 342 8.36 -15.00 -22.40
C VAL A 342 7.80 -15.59 -21.11
N TRP A 343 6.66 -16.29 -21.21
CA TRP A 343 6.10 -17.08 -20.12
C TRP A 343 5.62 -18.43 -20.63
N SER A 344 5.54 -19.42 -19.74
CA SER A 344 5.03 -20.74 -20.07
C SER A 344 3.89 -21.16 -19.14
N PHE A 345 3.10 -22.13 -19.60
CA PHE A 345 2.06 -22.77 -18.80
C PHE A 345 1.84 -24.21 -19.28
N THR A 346 1.25 -25.04 -18.42
CA THR A 346 0.91 -26.44 -18.72
C THR A 346 -0.60 -26.61 -18.70
N THR A 347 -1.18 -27.09 -19.79
CA THR A 347 -2.60 -27.42 -19.86
C THR A 347 -2.97 -28.59 -18.95
N GLY A 348 -4.22 -28.63 -18.50
CA GLY A 348 -4.80 -29.77 -17.78
C GLY A 348 -5.32 -30.86 -18.71
N ALA A 349 -6.24 -31.68 -18.19
CA ALA A 349 -6.83 -32.80 -18.94
C ALA A 349 -8.10 -32.42 -19.73
N ALA A 350 -8.77 -31.30 -19.41
CA ALA A 350 -10.11 -30.98 -19.88
C ALA A 350 -10.30 -29.47 -20.17
N PRO A 351 -11.20 -29.08 -21.08
CA PRO A 351 -11.64 -27.69 -21.21
C PRO A 351 -12.46 -27.26 -19.99
N ASP A 352 -12.51 -25.96 -19.74
CA ASP A 352 -13.39 -25.38 -18.74
C ASP A 352 -14.81 -25.28 -19.29
N VAL A 353 -15.75 -25.75 -18.49
CA VAL A 353 -17.19 -25.75 -18.74
C VAL A 353 -17.98 -25.23 -17.54
N VAL A 354 -17.28 -24.78 -16.49
CA VAL A 354 -17.87 -24.02 -15.40
C VAL A 354 -18.35 -22.68 -15.97
N ARG A 355 -19.38 -22.11 -15.37
CA ARG A 355 -19.94 -20.82 -15.82
C ARG A 355 -19.65 -19.76 -14.76
N PRO A 356 -19.21 -18.56 -15.15
CA PRO A 356 -19.03 -17.48 -14.21
C PRO A 356 -20.33 -17.09 -13.50
N THR A 357 -20.21 -16.79 -12.22
CA THR A 357 -21.28 -16.31 -11.34
C THR A 357 -20.84 -15.04 -10.62
N VAL A 358 -21.79 -14.20 -10.21
CA VAL A 358 -21.50 -13.03 -9.35
C VAL A 358 -21.53 -13.50 -7.89
N ILE A 359 -20.40 -13.41 -7.20
CA ILE A 359 -20.24 -13.75 -5.77
C ILE A 359 -20.81 -12.64 -4.88
N SER A 360 -20.54 -11.38 -5.22
CA SER A 360 -20.93 -10.22 -4.40
C SER A 360 -21.05 -8.95 -5.23
N THR A 361 -21.79 -7.97 -4.69
CA THR A 361 -21.94 -6.64 -5.28
C THR A 361 -21.79 -5.55 -4.22
N ASP A 362 -21.29 -4.39 -4.62
CA ASP A 362 -21.33 -3.16 -3.82
C ASP A 362 -21.92 -2.02 -4.68
N PRO A 363 -23.09 -1.45 -4.35
CA PRO A 363 -23.95 -1.79 -3.22
C PRO A 363 -24.47 -3.23 -3.26
N VAL A 364 -24.70 -3.80 -2.07
CA VAL A 364 -25.41 -5.07 -1.92
C VAL A 364 -26.86 -4.92 -2.38
N ASN A 365 -27.49 -6.01 -2.82
CA ASN A 365 -28.85 -5.99 -3.32
C ASN A 365 -29.85 -5.45 -2.27
N ASN A 366 -30.71 -4.51 -2.68
CA ASN A 366 -31.63 -3.72 -1.87
C ASN A 366 -30.98 -2.80 -0.81
N ALA A 367 -29.69 -2.43 -0.97
CA ALA A 367 -29.06 -1.43 -0.11
C ALA A 367 -29.82 -0.09 -0.18
N THR A 368 -30.00 0.56 0.98
CA THR A 368 -30.61 1.89 1.12
C THR A 368 -29.58 2.91 1.56
N ALA A 369 -29.87 4.20 1.40
CA ALA A 369 -29.00 5.31 1.80
C ALA A 369 -27.62 5.29 1.10
N VAL A 370 -27.57 4.81 -0.14
CA VAL A 370 -26.34 4.80 -0.95
C VAL A 370 -25.93 6.22 -1.33
N SER A 371 -24.63 6.52 -1.29
CA SER A 371 -24.07 7.82 -1.67
C SER A 371 -24.28 8.14 -3.15
N PHE A 372 -24.26 9.43 -3.51
CA PHE A 372 -24.60 9.86 -4.87
C PHE A 372 -23.45 9.67 -5.85
N ASP A 373 -22.22 9.61 -5.36
CA ASP A 373 -20.99 9.38 -6.11
C ASP A 373 -20.61 7.88 -6.21
N LYS A 374 -21.48 6.99 -5.71
CA LYS A 374 -21.18 5.57 -5.54
C LYS A 374 -20.82 4.89 -6.87
N LYS A 375 -19.61 4.34 -6.92
CA LYS A 375 -19.21 3.36 -7.93
C LYS A 375 -19.84 2.00 -7.62
N ILE A 376 -20.32 1.34 -8.66
CA ILE A 376 -21.09 0.09 -8.56
C ILE A 376 -20.19 -1.07 -8.96
N THR A 377 -20.05 -2.11 -8.14
CA THR A 377 -19.14 -3.23 -8.40
C THR A 377 -19.84 -4.58 -8.38
N ALA A 378 -19.28 -5.52 -9.14
CA ALA A 378 -19.63 -6.94 -9.10
C ALA A 378 -18.34 -7.78 -9.07
N THR A 379 -18.25 -8.72 -8.14
CA THR A 379 -17.15 -9.67 -8.01
C THR A 379 -17.57 -11.02 -8.58
N PHE A 380 -16.77 -11.62 -9.45
CA PHE A 380 -17.06 -12.89 -10.12
C PHE A 380 -16.39 -14.09 -9.46
N SER A 381 -16.89 -15.30 -9.75
CA SER A 381 -16.32 -16.59 -9.28
C SER A 381 -14.96 -16.94 -9.90
N GLU A 382 -14.62 -16.29 -11.01
CA GLU A 382 -13.48 -16.60 -11.86
C GLU A 382 -13.12 -15.39 -12.73
N VAL A 383 -12.02 -15.48 -13.47
CA VAL A 383 -11.54 -14.36 -14.29
C VAL A 383 -12.34 -14.28 -15.60
N MET A 384 -13.03 -13.15 -15.76
CA MET A 384 -13.81 -12.81 -16.93
C MET A 384 -12.91 -12.42 -18.10
N ASP A 385 -13.37 -12.65 -19.34
CA ASP A 385 -12.80 -12.05 -20.53
C ASP A 385 -13.03 -10.53 -20.48
N PRO A 386 -11.97 -9.70 -20.39
CA PRO A 386 -12.12 -8.25 -20.25
C PRO A 386 -12.87 -7.59 -21.41
N LEU A 387 -12.84 -8.16 -22.62
CA LEU A 387 -13.57 -7.64 -23.77
C LEU A 387 -15.09 -7.86 -23.63
N SER A 388 -15.48 -8.89 -22.87
CA SER A 388 -16.88 -9.22 -22.58
C SER A 388 -17.46 -8.44 -21.38
N ILE A 389 -16.63 -7.70 -20.63
CA ILE A 389 -17.05 -6.87 -19.49
C ILE A 389 -16.94 -5.40 -19.86
N ASN A 390 -18.04 -4.85 -20.38
CA ASN A 390 -18.09 -3.51 -20.96
C ASN A 390 -19.45 -2.84 -20.66
N THR A 391 -19.69 -1.65 -21.19
CA THR A 391 -20.93 -0.88 -20.95
C THR A 391 -22.20 -1.50 -21.53
N GLN A 392 -22.11 -2.48 -22.42
CA GLN A 392 -23.27 -3.25 -22.90
C GLN A 392 -23.58 -4.45 -22.00
N THR A 393 -22.57 -5.04 -21.36
CA THR A 393 -22.73 -6.22 -20.51
C THR A 393 -22.84 -5.92 -19.02
N PHE A 394 -22.26 -4.82 -18.53
CA PHE A 394 -22.49 -4.27 -17.20
C PHE A 394 -23.20 -2.91 -17.34
N THR A 395 -24.49 -2.89 -17.01
CA THR A 395 -25.35 -1.69 -17.15
C THR A 395 -25.88 -1.21 -15.81
N LEU A 396 -26.22 0.07 -15.74
CA LEU A 396 -26.92 0.70 -14.61
C LEU A 396 -28.14 1.47 -15.17
N ARG A 397 -29.30 1.34 -14.52
CA ARG A 397 -30.56 1.98 -14.95
C ARG A 397 -31.32 2.61 -13.78
N ASN A 398 -31.99 3.72 -14.04
CA ASN A 398 -33.08 4.26 -13.21
C ASN A 398 -34.41 3.90 -13.89
N GLY A 399 -35.09 2.87 -13.40
CA GLY A 399 -36.22 2.27 -14.10
C GLY A 399 -35.83 1.84 -15.52
N ASN A 400 -36.48 2.42 -16.54
CA ASN A 400 -36.16 2.15 -17.94
C ASN A 400 -34.98 2.99 -18.48
N THR A 401 -34.62 4.10 -17.82
CA THR A 401 -33.60 5.04 -18.28
C THR A 401 -32.19 4.51 -17.99
N ALA A 402 -31.33 4.43 -19.00
CA ALA A 402 -29.93 4.07 -18.80
C ALA A 402 -29.15 5.20 -18.13
N VAL A 403 -28.29 4.85 -17.17
CA VAL A 403 -27.29 5.76 -16.59
C VAL A 403 -26.03 5.65 -17.45
N LEU A 404 -25.47 6.79 -17.87
CA LEU A 404 -24.19 6.80 -18.57
C LEU A 404 -23.04 6.65 -17.58
N GLY A 405 -22.05 5.84 -17.93
CA GLY A 405 -20.91 5.51 -17.09
C GLY A 405 -19.84 4.75 -17.87
N THR A 406 -18.68 4.59 -17.26
CA THR A 406 -17.59 3.76 -17.76
C THR A 406 -17.53 2.43 -17.00
N VAL A 407 -17.06 1.37 -17.65
CA VAL A 407 -16.82 0.07 -17.02
C VAL A 407 -15.33 -0.22 -17.03
N THR A 408 -14.79 -0.61 -15.88
CA THR A 408 -13.43 -1.14 -15.75
C THR A 408 -13.49 -2.55 -15.15
N TYR A 409 -12.48 -3.37 -15.43
CA TYR A 409 -12.35 -4.72 -14.89
C TYR A 409 -10.94 -4.94 -14.37
N ASN A 410 -10.81 -5.46 -13.14
CA ASN A 410 -9.52 -5.76 -12.53
C ASN A 410 -9.61 -6.99 -11.61
N GLY A 411 -8.76 -7.99 -11.85
CA GLY A 411 -8.73 -9.25 -11.10
C GLY A 411 -10.02 -10.04 -11.27
N LEU A 412 -10.91 -9.98 -10.28
CA LEU A 412 -12.24 -10.58 -10.29
C LEU A 412 -13.37 -9.54 -10.24
N VAL A 413 -13.07 -8.25 -10.24
CA VAL A 413 -14.03 -7.18 -9.94
C VAL A 413 -14.27 -6.31 -11.18
N ALA A 414 -15.52 -6.24 -11.62
CA ALA A 414 -15.98 -5.20 -12.53
C ALA A 414 -16.48 -3.98 -11.74
N THR A 415 -16.19 -2.78 -12.24
CA THR A 415 -16.64 -1.52 -11.65
C THR A 415 -17.30 -0.64 -12.71
N PHE A 416 -18.58 -0.34 -12.53
CA PHE A 416 -19.30 0.70 -13.27
C PHE A 416 -19.16 2.03 -12.51
N SER A 417 -18.59 3.04 -13.17
CA SER A 417 -18.47 4.41 -12.65
C SER A 417 -19.43 5.34 -13.41
N PRO A 418 -20.51 5.84 -12.76
CA PRO A 418 -21.41 6.82 -13.37
C PRO A 418 -20.64 8.08 -13.81
N LEU A 419 -21.01 8.67 -14.97
CA LEU A 419 -20.42 9.93 -15.45
C LEU A 419 -20.89 11.17 -14.66
N ALA A 420 -22.00 11.05 -13.94
CA ALA A 420 -22.57 12.08 -13.09
C ALA A 420 -23.11 11.45 -11.80
N ASN A 421 -23.22 12.26 -10.75
CA ASN A 421 -23.81 11.83 -9.48
C ASN A 421 -25.23 11.30 -9.69
N LEU A 422 -25.53 10.19 -9.01
CA LEU A 422 -26.84 9.58 -8.96
C LEU A 422 -27.84 10.52 -8.25
N ALA A 423 -29.09 10.51 -8.72
CA ALA A 423 -30.16 11.32 -8.15
C ALA A 423 -30.54 10.84 -6.75
N ALA A 424 -31.01 11.75 -5.89
CA ALA A 424 -31.47 11.44 -4.54
C ALA A 424 -32.75 10.58 -4.54
N ALA A 425 -32.98 9.83 -3.46
CA ALA A 425 -34.16 8.99 -3.21
C ALA A 425 -34.57 8.07 -4.37
N THR A 426 -33.61 7.66 -5.20
CA THR A 426 -33.84 7.00 -6.49
C THR A 426 -33.40 5.54 -6.44
N VAL A 427 -34.26 4.65 -6.93
CA VAL A 427 -33.94 3.23 -7.09
C VAL A 427 -33.18 3.04 -8.40
N TYR A 428 -31.96 2.53 -8.29
CA TYR A 428 -31.15 2.11 -9.42
C TYR A 428 -31.07 0.59 -9.49
N THR A 429 -31.11 0.05 -10.70
CA THR A 429 -30.90 -1.38 -10.98
C THR A 429 -29.63 -1.53 -11.81
N ALA A 430 -28.67 -2.27 -11.27
CA ALA A 430 -27.48 -2.71 -11.98
C ALA A 430 -27.70 -4.12 -12.54
N SER A 431 -27.07 -4.44 -13.67
CA SER A 431 -27.21 -5.76 -14.29
C SER A 431 -25.95 -6.19 -15.03
N ILE A 432 -25.53 -7.44 -14.83
CA ILE A 432 -24.60 -8.16 -15.70
C ILE A 432 -25.40 -9.06 -16.65
N SER A 433 -25.21 -8.91 -17.96
CA SER A 433 -25.92 -9.68 -18.98
C SER A 433 -25.32 -11.08 -19.22
N THR A 434 -26.10 -11.96 -19.86
CA THR A 434 -25.63 -13.30 -20.30
C THR A 434 -24.58 -13.26 -21.41
N SER A 435 -24.25 -12.09 -21.95
CA SER A 435 -23.19 -11.93 -22.96
C SER A 435 -21.80 -11.78 -22.34
N ALA A 436 -21.70 -11.55 -21.03
CA ALA A 436 -20.46 -11.61 -20.28
C ALA A 436 -19.94 -13.06 -20.22
N ARG A 437 -18.62 -13.23 -20.37
CA ARG A 437 -17.94 -14.52 -20.52
C ARG A 437 -16.67 -14.61 -19.68
N ASP A 438 -16.31 -15.83 -19.31
CA ASP A 438 -14.96 -16.14 -18.83
C ASP A 438 -13.93 -16.18 -19.97
N LEU A 439 -12.65 -16.37 -19.64
CA LEU A 439 -11.57 -16.57 -20.61
C LEU A 439 -11.64 -17.90 -21.38
N ALA A 440 -12.48 -18.85 -20.97
CA ALA A 440 -12.75 -20.12 -21.64
C ALA A 440 -13.93 -20.05 -22.64
N GLY A 441 -14.65 -18.92 -22.65
CA GLY A 441 -15.78 -18.59 -23.51
C GLY A 441 -17.17 -18.90 -22.90
N ASN A 442 -17.27 -19.46 -21.70
CA ASN A 442 -18.57 -19.79 -21.11
C ASN A 442 -19.31 -18.54 -20.64
N THR A 443 -20.62 -18.51 -20.88
CA THR A 443 -21.47 -17.38 -20.51
C THR A 443 -22.06 -17.51 -19.12
N ILE A 444 -22.27 -16.38 -18.45
CA ILE A 444 -23.11 -16.33 -17.24
C ILE A 444 -24.48 -16.94 -17.57
N ALA A 445 -24.93 -17.89 -16.76
CA ALA A 445 -26.09 -18.73 -17.05
C ALA A 445 -27.42 -17.95 -17.20
N SER A 446 -27.56 -16.84 -16.47
CA SER A 446 -28.72 -15.95 -16.47
C SER A 446 -28.27 -14.55 -16.09
N ALA A 447 -28.89 -13.51 -16.64
CA ALA A 447 -28.54 -12.14 -16.32
C ALA A 447 -28.68 -11.88 -14.81
N TYR A 448 -27.63 -11.35 -14.19
CA TYR A 448 -27.60 -11.08 -12.75
C TYR A 448 -27.93 -9.61 -12.51
N SER A 449 -29.08 -9.33 -11.92
CA SER A 449 -29.56 -7.97 -11.66
C SER A 449 -29.76 -7.75 -10.16
N TRP A 450 -29.36 -6.57 -9.67
CA TRP A 450 -29.56 -6.15 -8.29
C TRP A 450 -29.94 -4.68 -8.25
N SER A 451 -30.67 -4.28 -7.21
CA SER A 451 -31.08 -2.89 -7.02
C SER A 451 -30.47 -2.27 -5.77
N PHE A 452 -30.47 -0.94 -5.73
CA PHE A 452 -30.17 -0.16 -4.53
C PHE A 452 -30.88 1.19 -4.60
N THR A 453 -31.04 1.84 -3.44
CA THR A 453 -31.70 3.15 -3.31
C THR A 453 -30.72 4.16 -2.76
N THR A 454 -30.53 5.26 -3.49
CA THR A 454 -29.72 6.40 -3.02
C THR A 454 -30.37 7.10 -1.82
N ALA A 455 -29.57 7.78 -1.01
CA ALA A 455 -30.06 8.55 0.13
C ALA A 455 -31.07 9.65 -0.26
N ALA A 456 -31.96 10.01 0.66
CA ALA A 456 -32.98 11.05 0.40
C ALA A 456 -32.39 12.48 0.33
N ALA A 457 -31.23 12.67 0.92
CA ALA A 457 -30.40 13.87 0.85
C ALA A 457 -28.93 13.42 0.76
N PRO A 458 -28.02 14.24 0.19
CA PRO A 458 -26.60 13.94 0.29
C PRO A 458 -26.19 14.01 1.76
N ASP A 459 -25.27 13.12 2.17
CA ASP A 459 -24.69 13.25 3.51
C ASP A 459 -23.77 14.47 3.55
N VAL A 460 -24.13 15.41 4.42
CA VAL A 460 -23.43 16.69 4.63
C VAL A 460 -23.01 16.86 6.08
N LEU A 461 -23.24 15.84 6.93
CA LEU A 461 -22.68 15.82 8.25
C LEU A 461 -21.16 15.64 8.11
N ARG A 462 -20.43 16.30 9.00
CA ARG A 462 -18.97 16.27 8.96
C ARG A 462 -18.49 15.38 10.09
N PRO A 463 -17.51 14.49 9.84
CA PRO A 463 -16.96 13.66 10.90
C PRO A 463 -16.41 14.53 12.03
N THR A 464 -16.56 14.02 13.25
CA THR A 464 -16.04 14.61 14.48
C THR A 464 -15.25 13.57 15.27
N ILE A 465 -14.41 14.02 16.19
CA ILE A 465 -13.66 13.13 17.09
C ILE A 465 -14.47 12.94 18.38
N ILE A 466 -14.84 11.70 18.68
CA ILE A 466 -15.50 11.32 19.94
C ILE A 466 -14.47 11.26 21.09
N SER A 467 -13.32 10.63 20.85
CA SER A 467 -12.31 10.40 21.89
C SER A 467 -10.92 10.14 21.32
N THR A 468 -9.90 10.33 22.16
CA THR A 468 -8.51 9.93 21.89
C THR A 468 -7.95 9.16 23.08
N ASP A 469 -7.03 8.24 22.81
CA ASP A 469 -6.19 7.60 23.82
C ASP A 469 -4.72 7.65 23.37
N PRO A 470 -3.80 8.35 24.07
CA PRO A 470 -4.03 9.14 25.29
C PRO A 470 -5.06 10.25 25.12
N THR A 471 -5.75 10.57 26.21
CA THR A 471 -6.60 11.76 26.31
C THR A 471 -5.75 13.02 26.23
N ASN A 472 -6.35 14.13 25.80
CA ASN A 472 -5.65 15.42 25.68
C ASN A 472 -5.06 15.87 27.04
N ASN A 473 -3.80 16.29 27.04
CA ASN A 473 -2.95 16.60 28.20
C ASN A 473 -2.70 15.43 29.18
N ALA A 474 -2.87 14.17 28.76
CA ALA A 474 -2.49 13.02 29.59
C ALA A 474 -0.99 13.05 29.93
N THR A 475 -0.65 12.77 31.19
CA THR A 475 0.73 12.65 31.69
C THR A 475 1.00 11.21 32.13
N GLY A 476 2.27 10.85 32.34
CA GLY A 476 2.62 9.48 32.77
C GLY A 476 2.43 8.40 31.70
N VAL A 477 2.25 8.79 30.43
CA VAL A 477 1.96 7.86 29.34
C VAL A 477 3.12 6.87 29.14
N THR A 478 2.82 5.58 29.02
CA THR A 478 3.84 4.54 28.87
C THR A 478 4.60 4.67 27.55
N LEU A 479 5.87 4.27 27.54
CA LEU A 479 6.73 4.45 26.36
C LEU A 479 6.32 3.56 25.18
N ASN A 480 5.58 2.48 25.43
CA ASN A 480 5.02 1.58 24.42
C ASN A 480 3.57 1.92 24.03
N LYS A 481 3.08 3.13 24.33
CA LYS A 481 1.69 3.50 24.11
C LYS A 481 1.32 3.48 22.62
N VAL A 482 0.30 2.69 22.31
CA VAL A 482 -0.46 2.78 21.06
C VAL A 482 -1.43 3.96 21.16
N ILE A 483 -1.49 4.77 20.10
CA ILE A 483 -2.23 6.03 20.08
C ILE A 483 -3.47 5.84 19.20
N THR A 484 -4.67 6.09 19.74
CA THR A 484 -5.92 5.87 19.02
C THR A 484 -6.81 7.11 18.99
N VAL A 485 -7.69 7.16 18.00
CA VAL A 485 -8.73 8.17 17.85
C VAL A 485 -10.03 7.52 17.37
N THR A 486 -11.15 7.91 17.96
CA THR A 486 -12.50 7.42 17.62
C THR A 486 -13.27 8.52 16.91
N PHE A 487 -13.81 8.23 15.72
CA PHE A 487 -14.62 9.13 14.92
C PHE A 487 -16.12 8.97 15.22
N SER A 488 -16.95 9.97 14.86
CA SER A 488 -18.41 9.90 14.97
C SER A 488 -19.08 8.87 14.06
N GLU A 489 -18.38 8.45 13.02
CA GLU A 489 -18.92 7.68 11.90
C GLU A 489 -17.82 6.91 11.14
N PRO A 490 -18.20 5.99 10.23
CA PRO A 490 -17.26 5.32 9.36
C PRO A 490 -16.53 6.31 8.43
N MET A 491 -15.21 6.18 8.38
CA MET A 491 -14.30 6.99 7.59
C MET A 491 -13.85 6.24 6.34
N ASN A 492 -13.52 6.97 5.28
CA ASN A 492 -12.81 6.40 4.13
C ASN A 492 -11.39 5.98 4.57
N PRO A 493 -11.05 4.68 4.61
CA PRO A 493 -9.78 4.22 5.18
C PRO A 493 -8.56 4.74 4.43
N THR A 494 -8.68 4.99 3.12
CA THR A 494 -7.57 5.51 2.29
C THR A 494 -7.19 6.95 2.65
N SER A 495 -8.14 7.71 3.21
CA SER A 495 -7.91 9.08 3.68
C SER A 495 -7.16 9.14 5.02
N ILE A 496 -7.07 8.04 5.76
CA ILE A 496 -6.39 7.92 7.06
C ILE A 496 -5.03 7.27 6.84
N ASN A 497 -3.98 8.09 6.76
CA ASN A 497 -2.62 7.67 6.41
C ASN A 497 -1.58 8.60 7.06
N ALA A 498 -0.29 8.36 6.79
CA ALA A 498 0.82 9.08 7.43
C ALA A 498 0.86 10.61 7.15
N SER A 499 0.08 11.13 6.21
CA SER A 499 -0.09 12.58 5.98
C SER A 499 -1.24 13.20 6.79
N SER A 500 -2.19 12.37 7.26
CA SER A 500 -3.45 12.81 7.86
C SER A 500 -3.64 12.39 9.32
N PHE A 501 -2.99 11.32 9.79
CA PHE A 501 -2.81 11.01 11.21
C PHE A 501 -1.31 11.12 11.54
N LEU A 502 -0.93 12.20 12.20
CA LEU A 502 0.44 12.57 12.52
C LEU A 502 0.68 12.50 14.02
N VAL A 503 1.85 12.02 14.44
CA VAL A 503 2.36 12.14 15.82
C VAL A 503 3.73 12.82 15.75
N ARG A 504 3.98 13.84 16.59
CA ARG A 504 5.17 14.71 16.50
C ARG A 504 5.78 15.04 17.86
N VAL A 505 7.08 15.34 17.84
CA VAL A 505 7.82 16.03 18.92
C VAL A 505 8.42 17.30 18.32
N GLY A 506 7.91 18.46 18.71
CA GLY A 506 8.22 19.71 18.03
C GLY A 506 7.91 19.62 16.53
N ALA A 507 8.91 19.87 15.69
CA ALA A 507 8.79 19.74 14.24
C ALA A 507 8.91 18.28 13.72
N VAL A 508 9.49 17.35 14.49
CA VAL A 508 9.84 16.01 14.04
C VAL A 508 8.62 15.09 14.03
N THR A 509 8.33 14.45 12.90
CA THR A 509 7.31 13.38 12.82
C THR A 509 7.87 12.07 13.36
N ILE A 510 7.06 11.38 14.17
CA ILE A 510 7.37 10.06 14.70
C ILE A 510 6.96 9.00 13.67
N PRO A 511 7.82 8.03 13.32
CA PRO A 511 7.44 6.91 12.47
C PRO A 511 6.50 5.95 13.22
N GLY A 512 5.49 5.47 12.51
CA GLY A 512 4.53 4.50 13.02
C GLY A 512 3.69 3.89 11.91
N THR A 513 3.06 2.76 12.21
CA THR A 513 2.05 2.14 11.33
C THR A 513 0.66 2.64 11.71
N ILE A 514 -0.19 2.82 10.71
CA ILE A 514 -1.58 3.28 10.89
C ILE A 514 -2.51 2.16 10.42
N THR A 515 -3.51 1.85 11.24
CA THR A 515 -4.61 0.95 10.90
C THR A 515 -5.94 1.63 11.21
N TYR A 516 -7.01 1.18 10.53
CA TYR A 516 -8.36 1.67 10.75
C TYR A 516 -9.35 0.50 10.79
N SER A 517 -10.25 0.50 11.78
CA SER A 517 -11.26 -0.54 11.93
C SER A 517 -12.51 0.00 12.65
N GLY A 518 -13.69 -0.31 12.11
CA GLY A 518 -14.97 0.22 12.60
C GLY A 518 -15.01 1.74 12.47
N VAL A 519 -14.86 2.44 13.60
CA VAL A 519 -14.76 3.92 13.69
C VAL A 519 -13.46 4.39 14.37
N VAL A 520 -12.47 3.50 14.54
CA VAL A 520 -11.23 3.78 15.27
C VAL A 520 -10.02 3.74 14.35
N ALA A 521 -9.23 4.83 14.33
CA ALA A 521 -7.89 4.81 13.77
C ALA A 521 -6.85 4.61 14.87
N THR A 522 -5.83 3.82 14.56
CA THR A 522 -4.78 3.39 15.49
C THR A 522 -3.41 3.66 14.89
N PHE A 523 -2.60 4.48 15.56
CA PHE A 523 -1.20 4.73 15.27
C PHE A 523 -0.33 3.93 16.25
N THR A 524 0.52 3.06 15.73
CA THR A 524 1.50 2.27 16.51
C THR A 524 2.90 2.79 16.19
N PRO A 525 3.60 3.44 17.14
CA PRO A 525 4.99 3.88 16.95
C PRO A 525 5.90 2.70 16.57
N THR A 526 6.84 2.87 15.64
CA THR A 526 7.77 1.78 15.25
C THR A 526 8.81 1.46 16.33
N SER A 527 9.04 2.41 17.24
CA SER A 527 9.97 2.30 18.38
C SER A 527 9.30 2.87 19.63
N PRO A 528 9.69 2.46 20.85
CA PRO A 528 9.21 3.09 22.07
C PRO A 528 9.43 4.60 22.06
N LEU A 529 8.42 5.33 22.54
CA LEU A 529 8.44 6.78 22.71
C LEU A 529 9.54 7.17 23.71
N GLN A 530 10.11 8.35 23.50
CA GLN A 530 11.08 8.95 24.41
C GLN A 530 10.38 9.32 25.72
N ALA A 531 11.08 9.14 26.85
CA ALA A 531 10.54 9.44 28.17
C ALA A 531 10.56 10.95 28.46
N SER A 532 9.74 11.42 29.42
CA SER A 532 9.59 12.84 29.79
C SER A 532 9.31 13.79 28.62
N THR A 533 8.71 13.28 27.54
CA THR A 533 8.60 14.00 26.26
C THR A 533 7.14 14.31 25.95
N ASN A 534 6.85 15.57 25.63
CA ASN A 534 5.53 16.00 25.20
C ASN A 534 5.36 15.76 23.70
N TYR A 535 4.46 14.84 23.36
CA TYR A 535 4.04 14.53 22.00
C TYR A 535 2.79 15.33 21.63
N VAL A 536 2.68 15.68 20.35
CA VAL A 536 1.46 16.25 19.77
C VAL A 536 0.98 15.32 18.66
N ALA A 537 -0.23 14.81 18.81
CA ALA A 537 -0.93 14.07 17.77
C ALA A 537 -1.95 14.97 17.06
N ASN A 538 -2.17 14.73 15.77
CA ASN A 538 -2.95 15.58 14.90
C ASN A 538 -3.69 14.75 13.85
N ILE A 539 -5.03 14.86 13.80
CA ILE A 539 -5.83 14.42 12.65
C ILE A 539 -6.13 15.63 11.77
N THR A 540 -5.68 15.61 10.52
CA THR A 540 -5.85 16.75 9.60
C THR A 540 -7.21 16.74 8.90
N THR A 541 -7.62 17.88 8.36
CA THR A 541 -8.81 18.01 7.49
C THR A 541 -8.72 17.23 6.16
N ALA A 542 -7.62 16.48 5.91
CA ALA A 542 -7.52 15.60 4.75
C ALA A 542 -8.26 14.26 4.94
N VAL A 543 -8.56 13.84 6.18
CA VAL A 543 -9.41 12.66 6.41
C VAL A 543 -10.85 12.96 5.98
N ARG A 544 -11.52 11.94 5.45
CA ARG A 544 -12.89 12.01 4.93
C ARG A 544 -13.75 10.88 5.47
N ASP A 545 -15.03 11.14 5.66
CA ASP A 545 -16.05 10.10 5.83
C ASP A 545 -16.22 9.27 4.53
N VAL A 546 -17.15 8.32 4.53
CA VAL A 546 -17.48 7.50 3.34
C VAL A 546 -18.19 8.31 2.23
N ALA A 547 -18.85 9.42 2.56
CA ALA A 547 -19.52 10.34 1.62
C ALA A 547 -18.60 11.47 1.08
N GLY A 548 -17.38 11.57 1.60
CA GLY A 548 -16.36 12.53 1.18
C GLY A 548 -16.24 13.80 2.05
N ASN A 549 -17.06 14.00 3.10
CA ASN A 549 -16.96 15.20 3.93
C ASN A 549 -15.73 15.14 4.85
N THR A 550 -15.11 16.30 5.09
CA THR A 550 -13.87 16.43 5.87
C THR A 550 -14.13 16.88 7.31
N LEU A 551 -13.20 16.57 8.23
CA LEU A 551 -13.21 17.14 9.59
C LEU A 551 -13.34 18.67 9.57
N ALA A 552 -14.07 19.23 10.53
CA ALA A 552 -14.32 20.67 10.67
C ALA A 552 -13.05 21.52 10.61
N ALA A 553 -12.05 21.12 11.38
CA ALA A 553 -10.70 21.67 11.45
C ALA A 553 -9.73 20.52 11.80
N ASN A 554 -8.42 20.79 11.79
CA ASN A 554 -7.45 19.83 12.32
C ASN A 554 -7.72 19.58 13.81
N TYR A 555 -7.76 18.33 14.24
CA TYR A 555 -7.91 17.95 15.64
C TYR A 555 -6.53 17.65 16.24
N LEU A 556 -6.04 18.55 17.09
CA LEU A 556 -4.76 18.39 17.79
C LEU A 556 -4.99 18.06 19.26
N TRP A 557 -4.21 17.11 19.77
CA TRP A 557 -4.10 16.83 21.20
C TRP A 557 -2.65 16.53 21.58
N ASN A 558 -2.31 16.79 22.83
CA ASN A 558 -0.99 16.52 23.38
C ASN A 558 -1.05 15.41 24.44
N PHE A 559 0.10 14.80 24.71
CA PHE A 559 0.32 13.94 25.86
C PHE A 559 1.80 13.90 26.22
N THR A 560 2.12 13.73 27.50
CA THR A 560 3.49 13.63 28.00
C THR A 560 3.77 12.22 28.50
N THR A 561 4.82 11.60 27.96
CA THR A 561 5.30 10.30 28.41
C THR A 561 5.84 10.34 29.84
N LEU A 562 5.84 9.19 30.50
CA LEU A 562 6.32 9.07 31.87
C LEU A 562 7.75 9.59 32.03
N THR A 563 8.03 10.20 33.18
CA THR A 563 9.38 10.52 33.62
C THR A 563 9.93 9.30 34.35
N PRO A 564 11.08 8.72 33.94
CA PRO A 564 11.65 7.59 34.64
C PRO A 564 12.21 8.03 36.00
N PRO A 565 12.25 7.15 37.01
CA PRO A 565 12.91 7.47 38.28
C PRO A 565 14.41 7.78 38.05
N PRO A 566 15.03 8.64 38.89
CA PRO A 566 16.47 8.90 38.85
C PRO A 566 17.31 7.63 38.79
N SER A 567 18.26 7.57 37.85
CA SER A 567 19.16 6.42 37.71
C SER A 567 20.32 6.50 38.70
N LEU A 568 20.66 5.36 39.31
CA LEU A 568 21.85 5.19 40.15
C LEU A 568 23.05 4.63 39.38
N GLY A 569 22.91 4.33 38.07
CA GLY A 569 23.95 3.67 37.28
C GLY A 569 24.44 2.37 37.94
N SER A 570 25.76 2.15 37.93
CA SER A 570 26.40 1.02 38.60
C SER A 570 26.28 1.04 40.14
N ALA A 571 26.05 2.21 40.75
CA ALA A 571 25.79 2.32 42.20
C ALA A 571 24.49 1.61 42.62
N ALA A 572 23.58 1.31 41.68
CA ALA A 572 22.40 0.50 41.93
C ALA A 572 22.71 -0.89 42.51
N SER A 573 23.92 -1.43 42.27
CA SER A 573 24.37 -2.74 42.76
C SER A 573 24.84 -2.75 44.22
N PHE A 574 24.94 -1.59 44.87
CA PHE A 574 25.48 -1.46 46.23
C PHE A 574 24.38 -1.17 47.25
N GLY A 575 24.41 -1.87 48.38
CA GLY A 575 23.58 -1.57 49.55
C GLY A 575 24.21 -0.50 50.44
N ALA A 576 25.55 -0.51 50.57
CA ALA A 576 26.31 0.52 51.27
C ALA A 576 27.52 0.98 50.44
N PHE A 577 27.78 2.29 50.41
CA PHE A 577 28.97 2.87 49.78
C PHE A 577 29.59 3.95 50.69
N GLY A 578 30.88 3.81 51.01
CA GLY A 578 31.57 4.57 52.06
C GLY A 578 32.52 5.68 51.60
N GLY A 579 32.27 6.30 50.45
CA GLY A 579 33.17 7.30 49.85
C GLY A 579 34.61 6.81 49.74
N SER A 580 35.56 7.65 50.13
CA SER A 580 36.98 7.29 50.33
C SER A 580 37.32 6.90 51.77
N ALA A 581 36.40 7.07 52.71
CA ALA A 581 36.61 6.87 54.15
C ALA A 581 36.24 5.47 54.65
N GLY A 582 35.61 4.64 53.81
CA GLY A 582 35.29 3.24 54.12
C GLY A 582 33.97 3.02 54.86
N VAL A 583 33.79 1.82 55.40
CA VAL A 583 32.52 1.38 56.00
C VAL A 583 32.80 0.61 57.29
N THR A 584 32.15 1.01 58.37
CA THR A 584 32.38 0.46 59.71
C THR A 584 31.13 -0.19 60.27
N ASN A 585 31.26 -1.46 60.66
CA ASN A 585 30.26 -2.16 61.46
C ASN A 585 30.76 -2.37 62.90
N GLN A 586 29.87 -2.15 63.86
CA GLN A 586 30.07 -2.44 65.30
C GLN A 586 29.00 -3.37 65.88
N GLY A 587 28.24 -4.08 65.03
CA GLY A 587 27.18 -5.01 65.43
C GLY A 587 27.36 -6.44 64.92
N LEU A 588 26.72 -7.40 65.58
CA LEU A 588 26.77 -8.82 65.26
C LEU A 588 25.75 -9.24 64.18
N ASN A 589 24.70 -8.46 63.98
CA ASN A 589 23.56 -8.79 63.13
C ASN A 589 23.42 -7.83 61.94
N THR A 590 24.54 -7.25 61.48
CA THR A 590 24.57 -6.35 60.32
C THR A 590 24.64 -7.19 59.04
N VAL A 591 23.71 -6.98 58.11
CA VAL A 591 23.61 -7.75 56.86
C VAL A 591 23.25 -6.84 55.70
N ILE A 592 23.96 -6.96 54.59
CA ILE A 592 23.59 -6.36 53.30
C ILE A 592 23.12 -7.47 52.37
N ASN A 593 21.81 -7.52 52.11
CA ASN A 593 21.14 -8.49 51.25
C ASN A 593 21.00 -7.95 49.82
N ASN A 594 21.24 -8.82 48.84
CA ASN A 594 21.05 -8.58 47.40
C ASN A 594 21.85 -7.42 46.81
N GLY A 595 22.93 -6.99 47.47
CA GLY A 595 23.83 -5.95 46.97
C GLY A 595 25.19 -5.94 47.67
N GLY A 596 26.14 -5.25 47.07
CA GLY A 596 27.51 -5.17 47.55
C GLY A 596 27.76 -4.04 48.55
N LEU A 597 28.98 -4.04 49.11
CA LEU A 597 29.57 -2.95 49.88
C LEU A 597 30.70 -2.32 49.07
N GLY A 598 30.79 -0.99 49.01
CA GLY A 598 31.78 -0.29 48.20
C GLY A 598 32.53 0.82 48.95
N THR A 599 33.79 1.04 48.59
CA THR A 599 34.57 2.24 48.95
C THR A 599 35.69 2.46 47.94
N THR A 600 36.04 3.72 47.67
CA THR A 600 37.26 4.07 46.93
C THR A 600 38.50 4.12 47.84
N GLY A 601 38.30 4.00 49.16
CA GLY A 601 39.37 3.83 50.13
C GLY A 601 39.98 2.42 50.12
N ALA A 602 41.12 2.28 50.79
CA ALA A 602 41.80 0.99 51.01
C ALA A 602 40.89 -0.01 51.75
N SER A 603 41.09 -1.30 51.47
CA SER A 603 40.40 -2.42 52.14
C SER A 603 40.42 -2.33 53.68
N THR A 604 41.49 -1.80 54.26
CA THR A 604 41.67 -1.58 55.71
C THR A 604 40.70 -0.56 56.31
N LEU A 605 39.99 0.22 55.49
CA LEU A 605 38.93 1.14 55.92
C LEU A 605 37.53 0.47 55.93
N VAL A 606 37.42 -0.79 55.49
CA VAL A 606 36.24 -1.63 55.76
C VAL A 606 36.51 -2.44 57.02
N THR A 607 35.58 -2.38 57.98
CA THR A 607 35.79 -2.94 59.32
C THR A 607 34.53 -3.60 59.86
N GLY A 608 34.68 -4.80 60.43
CA GLY A 608 33.58 -5.59 60.99
C GLY A 608 32.71 -6.32 59.96
N PHE A 609 33.28 -6.73 58.81
CA PHE A 609 32.54 -7.43 57.76
C PHE A 609 33.28 -8.65 57.21
N HIS A 610 32.54 -9.59 56.64
CA HIS A 610 33.01 -10.59 55.69
C HIS A 610 32.24 -10.50 54.36
N ASP A 611 32.94 -10.84 53.29
CA ASP A 611 32.38 -10.96 51.94
C ASP A 611 31.64 -12.30 51.81
N GLY A 612 30.34 -12.24 51.52
CA GLY A 612 29.49 -13.43 51.37
C GLY A 612 29.66 -14.18 50.04
N LEU A 613 30.40 -13.64 49.08
CA LEU A 613 30.74 -14.28 47.80
C LEU A 613 32.11 -14.95 47.83
N THR A 614 33.12 -14.31 48.44
CA THR A 614 34.51 -14.83 48.47
C THR A 614 34.90 -15.46 49.81
N GLY A 615 34.24 -15.09 50.90
CA GLY A 615 34.62 -15.46 52.27
C GLY A 615 35.73 -14.58 52.88
N ASP A 616 36.16 -13.52 52.18
CA ASP A 616 37.20 -12.61 52.66
C ASP A 616 36.76 -11.81 53.91
N VAL A 617 37.67 -11.62 54.86
CA VAL A 617 37.39 -10.99 56.16
C VAL A 617 38.03 -9.60 56.26
N TYR A 618 37.23 -8.61 56.62
CA TYR A 618 37.58 -7.20 56.75
C TYR A 618 37.48 -6.76 58.22
N THR A 619 38.55 -7.03 58.98
CA THR A 619 38.74 -6.60 60.38
C THR A 619 37.55 -6.94 61.30
N GLU A 620 37.14 -8.20 61.31
CA GLU A 620 36.12 -8.71 62.24
C GLU A 620 36.68 -9.01 63.63
N THR A 621 35.82 -8.87 64.64
CA THR A 621 36.02 -9.32 66.01
C THR A 621 34.79 -10.10 66.48
N PRO A 622 34.83 -10.80 67.63
CA PRO A 622 33.65 -11.45 68.23
C PRO A 622 32.49 -10.51 68.60
N LEU A 623 32.59 -9.19 68.34
CA LEU A 623 31.56 -8.19 68.62
C LEU A 623 31.04 -7.46 67.37
N ASN A 624 31.65 -7.65 66.19
CA ASN A 624 31.26 -6.98 64.95
C ASN A 624 31.42 -7.87 63.71
N LYS A 625 30.41 -8.71 63.45
CA LYS A 625 30.43 -9.73 62.39
C LYS A 625 29.34 -9.48 61.34
N GLY A 626 29.61 -8.59 60.39
CA GLY A 626 28.65 -8.20 59.36
C GLY A 626 28.79 -9.04 58.09
N ASN A 627 27.68 -9.41 57.44
CA ASN A 627 27.68 -10.18 56.18
C ASN A 627 27.28 -9.30 54.98
N VAL A 628 27.96 -9.44 53.85
CA VAL A 628 27.64 -8.73 52.59
C VAL A 628 27.42 -9.74 51.46
N THR A 629 26.16 -10.00 51.10
CA THR A 629 25.85 -11.09 50.14
C THR A 629 26.22 -10.77 48.69
N GLY A 630 26.40 -9.50 48.33
CA GLY A 630 26.76 -9.07 46.97
C GLY A 630 28.24 -8.76 46.75
N GLY A 631 29.11 -9.07 47.72
CA GLY A 631 30.55 -8.84 47.65
C GLY A 631 31.01 -7.46 48.13
N ILE A 632 32.30 -7.35 48.46
CA ILE A 632 32.96 -6.19 49.03
C ILE A 632 34.00 -5.64 48.04
N PHE A 633 33.85 -4.38 47.64
CA PHE A 633 34.64 -3.75 46.58
C PHE A 633 35.42 -2.55 47.10
N THR A 634 36.75 -2.66 47.16
CA THR A 634 37.64 -1.69 47.82
C THR A 634 38.93 -1.46 47.02
N ALA A 635 39.70 -0.42 47.36
CA ALA A 635 41.07 -0.30 46.87
C ALA A 635 42.01 -1.34 47.54
N PRO A 636 43.14 -1.69 46.91
CA PRO A 636 44.22 -2.45 47.56
C PRO A 636 44.64 -1.87 48.93
N PRO A 637 45.27 -2.65 49.82
CA PRO A 637 45.80 -4.01 49.64
C PRO A 637 44.71 -5.10 49.70
N ALA A 638 45.11 -6.37 49.56
CA ALA A 638 44.23 -7.52 49.74
C ALA A 638 43.44 -7.45 51.07
N PRO A 639 42.15 -7.83 51.10
CA PRO A 639 41.41 -8.49 50.01
C PRO A 639 40.99 -7.58 48.85
N GLY A 640 41.16 -6.25 48.99
CA GLY A 640 40.98 -5.29 47.91
C GLY A 640 41.95 -5.48 46.74
N THR A 641 41.49 -5.17 45.53
CA THR A 641 42.21 -5.39 44.26
C THR A 641 41.98 -4.23 43.30
N SER A 642 42.82 -4.06 42.28
CA SER A 642 42.60 -3.03 41.25
C SER A 642 41.27 -3.22 40.50
N THR A 643 40.79 -4.45 40.34
CA THR A 643 39.50 -4.75 39.69
C THR A 643 38.32 -4.33 40.58
N SER A 644 38.38 -4.59 41.88
CA SER A 644 37.34 -4.15 42.82
C SER A 644 37.36 -2.63 43.01
N PHE A 645 38.55 -2.02 43.02
CA PHE A 645 38.71 -0.57 43.01
C PHE A 645 38.06 0.11 41.79
N ASN A 646 38.26 -0.44 40.59
CA ASN A 646 37.67 0.11 39.37
C ASN A 646 36.13 0.03 39.41
N LYS A 647 35.55 -1.07 39.92
CA LYS A 647 34.10 -1.19 40.15
C LYS A 647 33.59 -0.15 41.15
N ALA A 648 34.29 0.02 42.29
CA ALA A 648 33.93 1.02 43.29
C ALA A 648 34.05 2.46 42.76
N THR A 649 35.06 2.74 41.94
CA THR A 649 35.29 4.06 41.32
C THR A 649 34.18 4.41 40.33
N LEU A 650 33.73 3.47 39.50
CA LEU A 650 32.58 3.67 38.62
C LEU A 650 31.29 3.92 39.42
N ALA A 651 31.05 3.12 40.46
CA ALA A 651 29.90 3.31 41.35
C ALA A 651 29.92 4.66 42.08
N GLN A 652 31.09 5.14 42.50
CA GLN A 652 31.25 6.48 43.07
C GLN A 652 30.89 7.58 42.05
N SER A 653 31.33 7.43 40.79
CA SER A 653 31.01 8.38 39.72
C SER A 653 29.51 8.42 39.41
N ASP A 654 28.87 7.26 39.32
CA ASP A 654 27.43 7.16 39.08
C ASP A 654 26.60 7.66 40.28
N ALA A 655 27.04 7.39 41.52
CA ALA A 655 26.40 7.91 42.73
C ALA A 655 26.47 9.44 42.81
N THR A 656 27.61 10.04 42.46
CA THR A 656 27.75 11.51 42.35
C THR A 656 26.87 12.08 41.24
N THR A 657 26.77 11.39 40.10
CA THR A 657 25.86 11.78 39.01
C THR A 657 24.40 11.73 39.44
N ALA A 658 24.00 10.66 40.14
CA ALA A 658 22.67 10.51 40.72
C ALA A 658 22.36 11.62 41.73
N PHE A 659 23.26 11.88 42.69
CA PHE A 659 23.15 12.96 43.68
C PHE A 659 22.90 14.32 43.02
N ASN A 660 23.69 14.67 42.02
CA ASN A 660 23.52 15.91 41.26
C ASN A 660 22.15 15.94 40.55
N SER A 661 21.73 14.84 39.91
CA SER A 661 20.46 14.76 39.16
C SER A 661 19.19 14.93 40.02
N ILE A 662 19.28 14.66 41.33
CA ILE A 662 18.19 14.85 42.30
C ILE A 662 18.34 16.11 43.16
N SER A 663 19.41 16.89 42.96
CA SER A 663 19.69 18.11 43.71
C SER A 663 18.61 19.20 43.51
N PRO A 664 18.47 20.16 44.44
CA PRO A 664 17.61 21.33 44.26
C PRO A 664 17.88 22.15 42.99
N ALA A 665 19.12 22.12 42.48
CA ALA A 665 19.49 22.82 41.26
C ALA A 665 18.97 22.10 40.00
N SER A 666 19.02 20.77 39.96
CA SER A 666 18.53 19.97 38.83
C SER A 666 17.04 19.63 38.90
N LYS A 667 16.45 19.67 40.10
CA LYS A 667 15.02 19.44 40.36
C LYS A 667 14.50 20.47 41.37
N PRO A 668 14.29 21.74 40.94
CA PRO A 668 13.74 22.79 41.79
C PRO A 668 12.23 22.59 42.04
N GLY A 669 11.66 23.39 42.96
CA GLY A 669 10.21 23.44 43.21
C GLY A 669 9.68 22.48 44.27
N GLY A 670 10.55 21.86 45.07
CA GLY A 670 10.13 21.01 46.19
C GLY A 670 9.43 21.79 47.31
N ILE A 671 8.37 21.18 47.89
CA ILE A 671 7.62 21.76 49.01
C ILE A 671 8.15 21.30 50.38
N ASP A 672 7.91 22.10 51.43
CA ASP A 672 8.23 21.75 52.83
C ASP A 672 6.95 21.60 53.68
N PRO A 673 6.24 20.45 53.60
CA PRO A 673 4.90 20.30 54.18
C PRO A 673 4.86 20.30 55.71
N GLY A 674 6.01 20.20 56.38
CA GLY A 674 6.12 20.20 57.85
C GLY A 674 7.29 21.03 58.39
N ALA A 675 7.75 22.03 57.61
CA ALA A 675 8.84 22.93 58.00
C ALA A 675 10.12 22.21 58.49
N GLY A 676 10.52 21.14 57.79
CA GLY A 676 11.65 20.29 58.12
C GLY A 676 11.31 19.04 58.95
N GLU A 677 10.09 18.89 59.49
CA GLU A 677 9.64 17.66 60.16
C GLU A 677 8.67 16.88 59.26
N LEU A 678 8.98 15.60 59.00
CA LEU A 678 8.20 14.70 58.15
C LEU A 678 7.51 13.58 58.94
N GLY A 679 7.82 13.40 60.22
CA GLY A 679 7.17 12.42 61.09
C GLY A 679 5.69 12.71 61.28
N GLY A 680 4.85 11.69 61.17
CA GLY A 680 3.40 11.79 61.26
C GLY A 680 2.71 12.18 59.95
N LEU A 681 3.46 12.55 58.90
CA LEU A 681 2.88 12.93 57.60
C LEU A 681 2.55 11.71 56.73
N THR A 682 1.57 11.87 55.85
CA THR A 682 1.34 10.99 54.69
C THR A 682 1.54 11.80 53.42
N LEU A 683 2.54 11.42 52.60
CA LEU A 683 3.00 12.21 51.45
C LEU A 683 2.74 11.48 50.13
N ALA A 684 2.09 12.20 49.20
CA ALA A 684 1.91 11.78 47.81
C ALA A 684 3.25 11.82 47.04
N PRO A 685 3.32 11.27 45.81
CA PRO A 685 4.55 11.30 45.02
C PRO A 685 4.92 12.75 44.65
N GLY A 686 6.21 13.09 44.67
CA GLY A 686 6.65 14.47 44.44
C GLY A 686 8.07 14.80 44.89
N ILE A 687 8.43 16.08 44.75
CA ILE A 687 9.69 16.65 45.23
C ILE A 687 9.40 17.43 46.51
N TYR A 688 10.24 17.21 47.52
CA TYR A 688 10.15 17.81 48.85
C TYR A 688 11.49 18.45 49.17
N LYS A 689 11.52 19.72 49.59
CA LYS A 689 12.75 20.41 49.99
C LYS A 689 12.59 21.03 51.36
N SER A 690 13.54 20.79 52.26
CA SER A 690 13.54 21.44 53.57
C SER A 690 13.95 22.91 53.44
N ALA A 691 13.08 23.82 53.89
CA ALA A 691 13.35 25.25 53.97
C ALA A 691 14.36 25.58 55.09
N SER A 692 14.41 24.75 56.14
CA SER A 692 15.42 24.86 57.21
C SER A 692 16.77 24.22 56.85
N GLY A 693 16.86 23.58 55.68
CA GLY A 693 18.04 22.83 55.25
C GLY A 693 18.24 21.49 55.99
N THR A 694 17.35 21.07 56.88
CA THR A 694 17.39 19.77 57.58
C THR A 694 16.03 19.06 57.49
N PHE A 695 16.02 17.75 57.24
CA PHE A 695 14.82 16.92 57.42
C PHE A 695 14.92 16.05 58.68
N LYS A 696 13.82 15.97 59.42
CA LYS A 696 13.65 15.16 60.63
C LYS A 696 12.42 14.26 60.50
N ILE A 697 12.52 13.07 61.07
CA ILE A 697 11.40 12.13 61.25
C ILE A 697 11.43 11.75 62.72
N SER A 698 10.85 12.60 63.56
CA SER A 698 10.84 12.49 65.02
C SER A 698 9.42 12.35 65.59
N ASN A 699 8.45 13.03 64.99
CA ASN A 699 7.05 13.12 65.46
C ASN A 699 6.16 11.99 64.92
N GLY A 700 6.65 10.76 64.95
CA GLY A 700 5.96 9.57 64.44
C GLY A 700 6.52 9.09 63.11
N ASN A 701 5.86 8.08 62.52
CA ASN A 701 6.29 7.48 61.26
C ASN A 701 5.90 8.35 60.07
N LEU A 702 6.69 8.31 59.00
CA LEU A 702 6.35 8.87 57.71
C LEU A 702 5.69 7.78 56.84
N VAL A 703 4.61 8.15 56.16
CA VAL A 703 3.92 7.28 55.19
C VAL A 703 4.04 7.89 53.79
N LEU A 704 4.43 7.08 52.81
CA LEU A 704 4.50 7.46 51.40
C LEU A 704 3.37 6.75 50.64
N ASP A 705 2.45 7.52 50.07
CA ASP A 705 1.25 7.00 49.42
C ASP A 705 1.35 7.14 47.89
N ALA A 706 1.54 6.00 47.21
CA ALA A 706 1.69 5.94 45.75
C ALA A 706 0.41 6.26 44.96
N LYS A 707 -0.76 6.38 45.62
CA LYS A 707 -2.07 6.59 44.97
C LYS A 707 -2.40 5.57 43.86
N GLY A 708 -1.83 4.38 43.91
CA GLY A 708 -2.02 3.32 42.92
C GLY A 708 -1.00 3.31 41.77
N ASP A 709 -0.08 4.28 41.68
CA ASP A 709 0.99 4.27 40.67
C ASP A 709 2.23 3.51 41.19
N PRO A 710 2.55 2.30 40.67
CA PRO A 710 3.76 1.58 41.09
C PRO A 710 5.06 2.29 40.67
N ASN A 711 4.99 3.25 39.73
CA ASN A 711 6.14 4.05 39.29
C ASN A 711 6.26 5.38 40.03
N ALA A 712 5.40 5.63 41.03
CA ALA A 712 5.46 6.81 41.88
C ALA A 712 6.89 7.07 42.42
N VAL A 713 7.33 8.32 42.33
CA VAL A 713 8.67 8.78 42.73
C VAL A 713 8.58 9.80 43.86
N TRP A 714 9.45 9.69 44.86
CA TRP A 714 9.64 10.69 45.90
C TRP A 714 11.10 11.15 45.90
N ILE A 715 11.31 12.47 45.96
CA ILE A 715 12.65 13.05 46.06
C ILE A 715 12.66 14.03 47.23
N PHE A 716 13.37 13.67 48.29
CA PHE A 716 13.57 14.49 49.48
C PHE A 716 14.93 15.19 49.40
N GLN A 717 14.94 16.51 49.46
CA GLN A 717 16.12 17.36 49.34
C GLN A 717 16.38 18.10 50.66
N THR A 718 17.53 17.86 51.26
CA THR A 718 17.99 18.56 52.46
C THR A 718 19.43 19.01 52.27
N ASP A 719 19.69 20.32 52.38
CA ASP A 719 21.01 20.90 52.07
C ASP A 719 22.05 20.63 53.17
N ALA A 720 21.60 20.31 54.38
CA ALA A 720 22.39 19.76 55.48
C ALA A 720 21.92 18.32 55.79
N GLY A 721 21.38 18.07 56.99
CA GLY A 721 21.24 16.72 57.53
C GLY A 721 19.87 16.06 57.28
N LEU A 722 19.86 14.74 57.46
CA LEU A 722 18.65 13.92 57.65
C LEU A 722 18.73 13.23 59.01
N THR A 723 17.69 13.33 59.84
CA THR A 723 17.61 12.61 61.13
C THR A 723 16.32 11.82 61.23
N VAL A 724 16.41 10.50 61.37
CA VAL A 724 15.27 9.61 61.61
C VAL A 724 15.38 9.04 63.01
N GLY A 725 14.30 9.11 63.78
CA GLY A 725 14.28 8.66 65.18
C GLY A 725 14.64 9.74 66.20
N ILE A 726 14.37 9.42 67.46
CA ILE A 726 14.79 10.15 68.65
C ILE A 726 15.56 9.22 69.60
N ALA A 727 16.12 9.76 70.68
CA ALA A 727 16.83 8.97 71.69
C ALA A 727 15.88 8.07 72.50
N GLY A 728 16.41 6.96 73.01
CA GLY A 728 15.72 6.02 73.92
C GLY A 728 15.06 4.82 73.21
N PRO A 729 14.71 3.74 73.95
CA PRO A 729 14.37 2.44 73.35
C PRO A 729 13.11 2.41 72.46
N ALA A 730 12.19 3.37 72.64
CA ALA A 730 11.00 3.56 71.80
C ALA A 730 11.17 4.73 70.79
N GLY A 731 12.41 5.17 70.59
CA GLY A 731 12.75 6.34 69.78
C GLY A 731 12.80 6.10 68.27
N ALA A 732 12.83 4.84 67.84
CA ALA A 732 12.84 4.47 66.43
C ALA A 732 11.62 5.01 65.66
N ARG A 733 11.83 5.43 64.41
CA ARG A 733 10.76 5.83 63.47
C ARG A 733 10.93 5.09 62.15
N SER A 734 9.83 4.98 61.40
CA SER A 734 9.80 4.29 60.13
C SER A 734 9.30 5.19 59.00
N VAL A 735 9.88 5.00 57.80
CA VAL A 735 9.35 5.42 56.51
C VAL A 735 8.70 4.21 55.87
N THR A 736 7.37 4.23 55.79
CA THR A 736 6.54 3.15 55.25
C THR A 736 5.88 3.57 53.94
N MET A 737 5.48 2.60 53.11
CA MET A 737 4.85 2.88 51.81
C MET A 737 3.52 2.13 51.70
N ILE A 738 2.54 2.74 51.04
CA ILE A 738 1.22 2.16 50.79
C ILE A 738 0.83 2.29 49.30
N ASN A 739 -0.24 1.60 48.91
CA ASN A 739 -0.89 1.72 47.60
C ASN A 739 0.02 1.50 46.37
N GLY A 740 1.02 0.62 46.50
CA GLY A 740 1.92 0.24 45.40
C GLY A 740 3.31 0.89 45.41
N GLY A 741 3.62 1.74 46.39
CA GLY A 741 4.93 2.40 46.49
C GLY A 741 6.11 1.42 46.60
N GLN A 742 7.21 1.71 45.89
CA GLN A 742 8.41 0.90 45.85
C GLN A 742 9.63 1.69 46.33
N ALA A 743 10.46 1.11 47.21
CA ALA A 743 11.53 1.85 47.88
C ALA A 743 12.63 2.32 46.91
N LYS A 744 12.86 1.55 45.83
CA LYS A 744 13.77 1.93 44.75
C LYS A 744 13.41 3.26 44.06
N ASN A 745 12.17 3.74 44.17
CA ASN A 745 11.71 5.02 43.62
C ASN A 745 11.74 6.18 44.64
N VAL A 746 12.22 5.94 45.86
CA VAL A 746 12.37 6.98 46.90
C VAL A 746 13.83 7.40 46.96
N PHE A 747 14.12 8.69 46.89
CA PHE A 747 15.47 9.25 46.85
C PHE A 747 15.64 10.32 47.92
N TRP A 748 16.73 10.24 48.69
CA TRP A 748 17.08 11.23 49.71
C TRP A 748 18.41 11.89 49.32
N TYR A 749 18.34 13.13 48.84
CA TYR A 749 19.48 14.02 48.64
C TYR A 749 19.83 14.65 49.99
N VAL A 750 21.03 14.34 50.52
CA VAL A 750 21.49 14.83 51.83
C VAL A 750 22.83 15.57 51.65
N GLY A 751 22.79 16.90 51.74
CA GLY A 751 23.95 17.77 51.49
C GLY A 751 25.05 17.70 52.56
N SER A 752 24.75 17.17 53.75
CA SER A 752 25.76 16.71 54.71
C SER A 752 25.59 15.22 55.04
N SER A 753 25.15 14.87 56.25
CA SER A 753 25.09 13.50 56.76
C SER A 753 23.69 13.07 57.19
N ALA A 754 23.45 11.77 57.11
CA ALA A 754 22.19 11.15 57.54
C ALA A 754 22.40 10.28 58.78
N THR A 755 21.54 10.45 59.79
CA THR A 755 21.51 9.63 61.01
C THR A 755 20.17 8.92 61.09
N ILE A 756 20.18 7.59 61.04
CA ILE A 756 18.98 6.74 60.94
C ILE A 756 18.84 5.88 62.19
N ASN A 757 17.79 6.16 62.96
CA ASN A 757 17.39 5.45 64.18
C ASN A 757 18.56 5.16 65.12
N GLY A 758 19.19 6.21 65.66
CA GLY A 758 20.35 6.10 66.54
C GLY A 758 20.13 5.22 67.79
N ALA A 759 18.87 5.00 68.21
CA ALA A 759 18.49 4.09 69.29
C ALA A 759 18.24 2.63 68.86
N GLY A 760 18.54 2.26 67.60
CA GLY A 760 18.20 0.97 67.01
C GLY A 760 16.73 0.83 66.61
N GLY A 761 16.43 -0.12 65.74
CA GLY A 761 15.05 -0.42 65.29
C GLY A 761 14.53 0.46 64.15
N GLY A 762 13.25 0.26 63.82
CA GLY A 762 12.54 0.98 62.76
C GLY A 762 12.94 0.59 61.34
N ILE A 763 12.19 1.10 60.35
CA ILE A 763 12.36 0.78 58.93
C ILE A 763 12.54 2.07 58.13
N MET A 764 13.71 2.27 57.53
CA MET A 764 13.96 3.31 56.54
C MET A 764 13.67 2.78 55.13
N SER A 765 13.10 3.62 54.27
CA SER A 765 12.80 3.27 52.87
C SER A 765 13.40 4.32 51.92
N GLY A 766 14.17 3.86 50.93
CA GLY A 766 14.71 4.69 49.86
C GLY A 766 16.23 4.60 49.67
N ASN A 767 16.68 5.22 48.59
CA ASN A 767 18.09 5.39 48.26
C ASN A 767 18.58 6.69 48.92
N ILE A 768 19.36 6.57 49.99
CA ILE A 768 20.02 7.70 50.66
C ILE A 768 21.32 7.98 49.93
N ILE A 769 21.47 9.22 49.43
CA ILE A 769 22.70 9.69 48.80
C ILE A 769 23.18 10.93 49.58
N ALA A 770 24.23 10.75 50.37
CA ALA A 770 24.72 11.73 51.34
C ALA A 770 26.13 12.20 51.00
N ALA A 771 26.41 13.48 51.12
CA ALA A 771 27.74 14.02 50.81
C ALA A 771 28.78 13.66 51.89
N GLN A 772 28.40 13.61 53.17
CA GLN A 772 29.29 13.57 54.34
C GLN A 772 28.97 12.43 55.33
N GLY A 773 28.36 11.33 54.87
CA GLY A 773 28.24 10.09 55.65
C GLY A 773 26.80 9.66 55.96
N VAL A 774 26.65 8.36 56.27
CA VAL A 774 25.38 7.77 56.73
C VAL A 774 25.63 6.91 57.96
N THR A 775 24.87 7.12 59.03
CA THR A 775 24.99 6.41 60.31
C THR A 775 23.69 5.69 60.64
N PHE A 776 23.75 4.38 60.90
CA PHE A 776 22.62 3.57 61.35
C PHE A 776 22.85 3.04 62.75
N SER A 777 21.91 3.33 63.66
CA SER A 777 21.99 2.93 65.07
C SER A 777 23.24 3.49 65.78
N THR A 778 23.44 3.11 67.04
CA THR A 778 24.65 3.39 67.82
C THR A 778 25.10 2.16 68.59
N ALA A 779 26.37 2.12 69.01
CA ALA A 779 26.97 0.95 69.66
C ALA A 779 26.19 0.57 70.94
N GLY A 780 26.01 -0.74 71.16
CA GLY A 780 25.24 -1.29 72.28
C GLY A 780 23.74 -1.52 72.02
N ASN A 781 23.16 -0.99 70.93
CA ASN A 781 21.76 -1.28 70.59
C ASN A 781 21.62 -2.66 69.93
N ALA A 782 20.88 -3.56 70.58
CA ALA A 782 20.60 -4.91 70.07
C ALA A 782 19.45 -4.96 69.04
N VAL A 783 18.59 -3.92 69.00
CA VAL A 783 17.42 -3.88 68.11
C VAL A 783 17.84 -3.54 66.67
N GLN A 784 17.43 -4.38 65.73
CA GLN A 784 17.88 -4.29 64.34
C GLN A 784 17.23 -3.13 63.58
N THR A 785 18.04 -2.24 63.01
CA THR A 785 17.57 -1.15 62.13
C THR A 785 17.50 -1.66 60.70
N VAL A 786 16.38 -1.44 60.00
CA VAL A 786 16.20 -1.92 58.61
C VAL A 786 16.23 -0.75 57.63
N LEU A 787 16.92 -0.93 56.50
CA LEU A 787 16.86 -0.09 55.31
C LEU A 787 16.39 -0.93 54.13
N ASN A 788 15.24 -0.59 53.54
CA ASN A 788 14.85 -1.09 52.22
C ASN A 788 15.30 -0.04 51.19
N GLY A 789 16.37 -0.31 50.45
CA GLY A 789 17.06 0.67 49.62
C GLY A 789 18.57 0.63 49.79
N ARG A 790 19.21 1.80 49.83
CA ARG A 790 20.68 1.95 49.68
C ARG A 790 21.21 3.11 50.54
N ALA A 791 22.43 2.97 51.05
CA ALA A 791 23.13 3.98 51.84
C ALA A 791 24.44 4.38 51.13
N LEU A 792 24.38 5.41 50.29
CA LEU A 792 25.48 5.86 49.45
C LEU A 792 26.07 7.16 50.02
N SER A 793 27.20 7.07 50.69
CA SER A 793 28.00 8.23 51.09
C SER A 793 29.06 8.53 50.03
N LEU A 794 29.19 9.80 49.63
CA LEU A 794 30.10 10.21 48.55
C LEU A 794 31.53 10.50 49.03
N ASN A 795 31.71 11.15 50.19
CA ASN A 795 33.04 11.59 50.64
C ASN A 795 33.46 11.04 52.02
N ALA A 796 32.52 10.61 52.85
CA ALA A 796 32.77 10.11 54.21
C ALA A 796 32.23 8.69 54.41
N SER A 797 32.38 8.14 55.61
CA SER A 797 32.07 6.74 55.87
C SER A 797 30.57 6.45 55.99
N VAL A 798 30.23 5.18 55.81
CA VAL A 798 28.95 4.63 56.30
C VAL A 798 29.23 3.85 57.58
N THR A 799 28.46 4.09 58.63
CA THR A 799 28.60 3.40 59.92
C THR A 799 27.31 2.69 60.31
N MET A 800 27.42 1.48 60.83
CA MET A 800 26.29 0.57 61.08
C MET A 800 26.45 -0.20 62.39
N VAL A 801 25.34 -0.39 63.10
CA VAL A 801 25.26 -1.31 64.24
C VAL A 801 23.96 -2.11 64.13
N ASN A 802 24.07 -3.43 63.96
CA ASN A 802 22.95 -4.34 63.81
C ASN A 802 21.95 -3.84 62.74
N THR A 803 22.45 -3.58 61.53
CA THR A 803 21.67 -2.97 60.45
C THR A 803 21.41 -3.96 59.32
N THR A 804 20.16 -4.13 58.90
CA THR A 804 19.81 -4.87 57.68
C THR A 804 19.61 -3.88 56.53
N ILE A 805 20.35 -4.04 55.44
CA ILE A 805 20.10 -3.35 54.18
C ILE A 805 19.57 -4.35 53.16
N ASN A 806 18.36 -4.12 52.64
CA ASN A 806 17.74 -4.90 51.59
C ASN A 806 17.75 -4.10 50.29
N VAL A 807 18.57 -4.51 49.33
CA VAL A 807 18.61 -3.87 48.00
C VAL A 807 17.43 -4.35 47.15
N GLN A 808 16.71 -3.38 46.54
CA GLN A 808 15.51 -3.54 45.71
C GLN A 808 15.62 -2.79 44.38
#